data_AF-A0AA91T3U9-F1
#
_entry.id   AF-A0AA91T3U9-F1
#
_cell.length_a   1.000
_cell.length_b   1.000
_cell.length_c   1.000
_cell.angle_alpha   90.00
_cell.angle_beta   90.00
_cell.angle_gamma   90.00
#
_symmetry.space_group_name_H-M   'P 1'
#
loop_
_entity.id
_entity.type
_entity.pdbx_description
1 polymer ?
#
loop_
_entity_poly.entity_id
_entity_poly.type
_entity_poly.pdbx_seq_one_letter_code
_entity_poly.pdbx_strand_id
1 'polypeptide(L)'
;MAFSGPIDTVADTITALVEEWPQGNWISTPVPFSDFEAANPDLSPAAAVSVDYHIELSKDADSDKKKSVEDFEASVQSQSRIFVLVTALTKSADSVFNMLQEKEKNTEPTDAVLDRLALILDLAMWMTQEHIRVTDFHSLLQTVVDSLSKFSTDTVSVFWTYMESRESAFLAHVFDRKITSHRVAMLAICNGLTDQYYKRRKTGKLDSYEKDTFNDNLQSRVRTFLSSLLAFDDSTGLNKYFTIANRANREPHLGSAKSGDEELLQEVLSFFRLLRDPYSHLKNPRMLSKSVDSMIRLSNYLLEEETKHHRKHPSPDIYAVPAPISENEKQTLAKKYESAVFFPEHYWLAPFEPIQRGAQFDAVKEEDKKVAIAQFDSSKFRQLVLLQIYMVSCFFLELQNSKKRATLKSINAPASTKHIQEASTPESLIKSFLQLKRDIPRSCRAWDTQLSFLFQQLSQSEENWWAWLLYGKKSDGTSLLSENVLTDDEISTTREKFETVIPYKTKRYFNTHVTPQLSRRMKVKTGLELLRTKAEVDYESEIEKIDKELLSADLESKPELIEKRTVLIWKKLKYNRNKQWLSFGEVSSELVENNDLTCSLEKEKLKEEQQRKSDVMKEDSHDEKLEKETDEVKSGVNADIVSTNDSKSIESPAKPEHVKKDEEGEEEKDGIRTNGAEVVGTNQESSDLDKMEVDGNSEQGAGVALPENVSRKRARSPEPETEVKKAKT
;
A
#
# COMPACT_ATOMS: atom_id res chain seq x y z
N MET A 1 46.02 44.90 -10.74
CA MET A 1 45.52 43.85 -9.83
C MET A 1 44.98 44.57 -8.59
N ALA A 2 43.69 44.90 -8.55
CA ALA A 2 43.12 45.71 -7.45
C ALA A 2 42.45 44.85 -6.36
N PHE A 3 41.84 43.72 -6.76
CA PHE A 3 40.97 42.93 -5.88
C PHE A 3 41.68 41.79 -5.13
N SER A 4 42.86 41.35 -5.56
CA SER A 4 43.50 40.14 -5.01
C SER A 4 43.85 40.28 -3.53
N GLY A 5 44.54 41.37 -3.13
CA GLY A 5 44.90 41.60 -1.72
C GLY A 5 43.68 41.59 -0.78
N PRO A 6 42.60 42.34 -1.06
CA PRO A 6 41.36 42.27 -0.29
C PRO A 6 40.67 40.90 -0.27
N ILE A 7 40.66 40.17 -1.40
CA ILE A 7 40.13 38.79 -1.45
C ILE A 7 40.96 37.86 -0.58
N ASP A 8 42.29 38.03 -0.62
CA ASP A 8 43.22 37.22 0.17
C ASP A 8 43.01 37.46 1.67
N THR A 9 43.00 38.72 2.13
CA THR A 9 42.81 39.03 3.55
C THR A 9 41.44 38.60 4.09
N VAL A 10 40.37 38.68 3.30
CA VAL A 10 39.03 38.23 3.72
C VAL A 10 38.92 36.71 3.72
N ALA A 11 39.59 36.01 2.82
CA ALA A 11 39.65 34.54 2.86
C ALA A 11 40.46 34.06 4.08
N ASP A 12 41.52 34.77 4.43
CA ASP A 12 42.35 34.46 5.60
C ASP A 12 41.57 34.71 6.92
N THR A 13 40.76 35.78 7.03
CA THR A 13 39.89 36.00 8.21
C THR A 13 38.73 34.99 8.29
N ILE A 14 38.10 34.62 7.18
CA ILE A 14 37.09 33.55 7.14
C ILE A 14 37.71 32.21 7.56
N THR A 15 38.91 31.90 7.08
CA THR A 15 39.61 30.65 7.44
C THR A 15 39.96 30.64 8.94
N ALA A 16 40.51 31.73 9.48
CA ALA A 16 40.81 31.85 10.91
C ALA A 16 39.55 31.69 11.78
N LEU A 17 38.44 32.35 11.43
CA LEU A 17 37.15 32.21 12.12
C LEU A 17 36.69 30.75 12.20
N VAL A 18 36.87 29.99 11.11
CA VAL A 18 36.47 28.57 11.01
C VAL A 18 37.44 27.63 11.75
N GLU A 19 38.70 28.01 11.94
CA GLU A 19 39.66 27.26 12.76
C GLU A 19 39.55 27.55 14.26
N GLU A 20 39.16 28.78 14.63
CA GLU A 20 38.90 29.18 16.04
C GLU A 20 37.50 28.79 16.54
N TRP A 21 36.58 28.42 15.64
CA TRP A 21 35.22 28.01 16.00
C TRP A 21 35.22 26.75 16.90
N PRO A 22 34.33 26.65 17.91
CA PRO A 22 34.25 25.48 18.77
C PRO A 22 34.08 24.17 18.00
N GLN A 23 34.75 23.11 18.45
CA GLN A 23 34.61 21.78 17.86
C GLN A 23 33.21 21.21 18.16
N GLY A 24 32.49 20.83 17.10
CA GLY A 24 31.14 20.29 17.14
C GLY A 24 30.81 19.53 15.86
N ASN A 25 29.72 18.77 15.85
CA ASN A 25 29.24 18.05 14.67
C ASN A 25 28.40 18.99 13.79
N TRP A 26 29.09 19.97 13.21
CA TRP A 26 28.49 21.01 12.38
C TRP A 26 27.83 20.44 11.11
N ILE A 27 28.21 19.25 10.63
CA ILE A 27 27.44 18.53 9.58
C ILE A 27 25.98 18.29 9.98
N SER A 28 25.66 18.06 11.26
CA SER A 28 24.31 17.71 11.72
C SER A 28 23.59 18.77 12.57
N THR A 29 24.33 19.66 13.23
CA THR A 29 23.75 20.76 14.03
C THR A 29 23.95 22.11 13.37
N PRO A 30 22.89 22.89 13.06
CA PRO A 30 23.01 24.23 12.51
C PRO A 30 23.61 25.22 13.51
N VAL A 31 24.48 26.12 13.03
CA VAL A 31 24.96 27.25 13.83
C VAL A 31 23.86 28.31 13.95
N PRO A 32 23.49 28.75 15.16
CA PRO A 32 22.56 29.88 15.33
C PRO A 32 23.17 31.18 14.77
N PHE A 33 22.39 31.96 14.02
CA PHE A 33 22.87 33.21 13.43
C PHE A 33 23.26 34.28 14.47
N SER A 34 22.67 34.21 15.67
CA SER A 34 23.10 34.98 16.85
C SER A 34 24.58 34.81 17.17
N ASP A 35 25.17 33.67 16.82
CA ASP A 35 26.52 33.30 17.22
C ASP A 35 27.52 33.89 16.19
N PHE A 36 27.12 34.02 14.92
CA PHE A 36 27.85 34.82 13.93
C PHE A 36 27.74 36.32 14.20
N GLU A 37 26.56 36.81 14.60
CA GLU A 37 26.38 38.20 15.06
C GLU A 37 27.25 38.52 16.28
N ALA A 38 27.35 37.60 17.24
CA ALA A 38 28.20 37.75 18.42
C ALA A 38 29.71 37.63 18.10
N ALA A 39 30.08 36.79 17.13
CA ALA A 39 31.46 36.69 16.65
C ALA A 39 31.90 37.92 15.82
N ASN A 40 30.96 38.57 15.14
CA ASN A 40 31.14 39.80 14.36
C ASN A 40 32.42 39.80 13.49
N PRO A 41 32.51 38.89 12.49
CA PRO A 41 33.72 38.72 11.69
C PRO A 41 34.12 40.01 10.96
N ASP A 42 35.41 40.34 10.95
CA ASP A 42 35.90 41.57 10.34
C ASP A 42 35.89 41.48 8.80
N LEU A 43 34.75 41.86 8.24
CA LEU A 43 34.52 42.03 6.80
C LEU A 43 34.81 43.46 6.32
N SER A 44 35.40 44.33 7.16
CA SER A 44 35.78 45.68 6.76
C SER A 44 36.80 45.75 5.61
N PRO A 45 37.73 44.78 5.40
CA PRO A 45 38.60 44.80 4.22
C PRO A 45 37.84 44.67 2.89
N ALA A 46 36.64 44.04 2.88
CA ALA A 46 35.78 44.01 1.70
C ALA A 46 35.05 45.35 1.46
N ALA A 47 34.81 46.14 2.52
CA ALA A 47 34.25 47.49 2.43
C ALA A 47 35.31 48.56 2.07
N ALA A 48 36.60 48.28 2.31
CA ALA A 48 37.72 49.15 1.93
C ALA A 48 38.03 49.13 0.41
N VAL A 49 37.32 48.32 -0.38
CA VAL A 49 37.53 48.18 -1.83
C VAL A 49 36.71 49.23 -2.60
N SER A 50 37.27 50.43 -2.77
CA SER A 50 36.77 51.38 -3.75
C SER A 50 37.27 51.03 -5.15
N VAL A 51 36.36 50.83 -6.09
CA VAL A 51 36.71 50.83 -7.52
C VAL A 51 36.73 52.28 -7.98
N ASP A 52 37.88 52.75 -8.46
CA ASP A 52 38.03 54.08 -9.08
C ASP A 52 37.30 54.12 -10.44
N TYR A 53 35.97 54.21 -10.38
CA TYR A 53 35.07 54.31 -11.51
C TYR A 53 34.14 55.50 -11.28
N HIS A 54 34.43 56.60 -11.95
CA HIS A 54 33.60 57.80 -11.97
C HIS A 54 33.22 58.17 -13.41
N ILE A 55 31.97 58.54 -13.64
CA ILE A 55 31.48 58.95 -14.96
C ILE A 55 31.57 60.48 -15.07
N GLU A 56 32.49 60.98 -15.91
CA GLU A 56 32.63 62.42 -16.16
C GLU A 56 31.37 63.03 -16.80
N LEU A 57 30.49 63.61 -15.99
CA LEU A 57 29.32 64.35 -16.44
C LEU A 57 29.68 65.77 -16.89
N SER A 58 29.04 66.22 -17.98
CA SER A 58 29.07 67.63 -18.35
C SER A 58 28.38 68.49 -17.27
N LYS A 59 28.85 69.72 -17.09
CA LYS A 59 28.36 70.62 -16.03
C LYS A 59 26.86 70.89 -16.15
N ASP A 60 26.37 70.96 -17.39
CA ASP A 60 24.97 71.21 -17.77
C ASP A 60 24.06 69.97 -17.69
N ALA A 61 24.54 68.82 -17.19
CA ALA A 61 23.71 67.63 -17.04
C ALA A 61 22.55 67.82 -16.03
N ASP A 62 21.36 67.33 -16.38
CA ASP A 62 20.15 67.41 -15.55
C ASP A 62 20.31 66.76 -14.17
N SER A 63 19.52 67.21 -13.19
CA SER A 63 19.51 66.66 -11.81
C SER A 63 19.35 65.14 -11.78
N ASP A 64 18.54 64.61 -12.68
CA ASP A 64 18.12 63.22 -12.66
C ASP A 64 19.17 62.33 -13.34
N LYS A 65 19.98 62.90 -14.23
CA LYS A 65 21.17 62.25 -14.81
C LYS A 65 22.32 62.21 -13.80
N LYS A 66 22.47 63.23 -12.95
CA LYS A 66 23.44 63.26 -11.85
C LYS A 66 23.13 62.16 -10.83
N LYS A 67 21.88 62.09 -10.34
CA LYS A 67 21.41 60.99 -9.48
C LYS A 67 21.59 59.62 -10.12
N SER A 68 21.20 59.46 -11.39
CA SER A 68 21.35 58.18 -12.11
C SER A 68 22.81 57.72 -12.27
N VAL A 69 23.79 58.62 -12.16
CA VAL A 69 25.22 58.29 -12.12
C VAL A 69 25.66 57.98 -10.69
N GLU A 70 25.24 58.77 -9.69
CA GLU A 70 25.49 58.51 -8.27
C GLU A 70 24.96 57.11 -7.84
N ASP A 71 23.74 56.77 -8.27
CA ASP A 71 23.10 55.45 -8.10
C ASP A 71 23.89 54.33 -8.80
N PHE A 72 24.48 54.61 -9.97
CA PHE A 72 25.27 53.63 -10.72
C PHE A 72 26.64 53.39 -10.08
N GLU A 73 27.33 54.44 -9.64
CA GLU A 73 28.61 54.34 -8.95
C GLU A 73 28.47 53.61 -7.60
N ALA A 74 27.41 53.90 -6.84
CA ALA A 74 27.06 53.14 -5.64
C ALA A 74 26.76 51.65 -5.95
N SER A 75 26.08 51.37 -7.07
CA SER A 75 25.81 50.00 -7.53
C SER A 75 27.11 49.26 -7.93
N VAL A 76 28.05 49.92 -8.60
CA VAL A 76 29.37 49.35 -8.94
C VAL A 76 30.19 49.05 -7.68
N GLN A 77 30.21 49.96 -6.71
CA GLN A 77 30.90 49.74 -5.43
C GLN A 77 30.28 48.55 -4.67
N SER A 78 28.95 48.51 -4.54
CA SER A 78 28.23 47.39 -3.92
C SER A 78 28.53 46.04 -4.59
N GLN A 79 28.45 45.98 -5.93
CA GLN A 79 28.81 44.77 -6.69
C GLN A 79 30.27 44.35 -6.50
N SER A 80 31.20 45.31 -6.36
CA SER A 80 32.61 45.00 -6.11
C SER A 80 32.86 44.41 -4.72
N ARG A 81 32.16 44.90 -3.68
CA ARG A 81 32.20 44.33 -2.32
C ARG A 81 31.62 42.91 -2.32
N ILE A 82 30.48 42.68 -2.98
CA ILE A 82 29.87 41.35 -3.13
C ILE A 82 30.85 40.40 -3.83
N PHE A 83 31.49 40.84 -4.92
CA PHE A 83 32.47 40.02 -5.64
C PHE A 83 33.67 39.62 -4.76
N VAL A 84 34.18 40.53 -3.93
CA VAL A 84 35.27 40.23 -2.98
C VAL A 84 34.84 39.21 -1.94
N LEU A 85 33.68 39.38 -1.31
CA LEU A 85 33.13 38.45 -0.31
C LEU A 85 32.90 37.05 -0.89
N VAL A 86 32.25 36.96 -2.06
CA VAL A 86 31.95 35.69 -2.72
C VAL A 86 33.22 34.97 -3.17
N THR A 87 34.21 35.70 -3.70
CA THR A 87 35.48 35.09 -4.10
C THR A 87 36.30 34.64 -2.89
N ALA A 88 36.25 35.37 -1.78
CA ALA A 88 36.90 34.98 -0.52
C ALA A 88 36.25 33.72 0.10
N LEU A 89 34.92 33.61 0.10
CA LEU A 89 34.20 32.40 0.52
C LEU A 89 34.58 31.18 -0.34
N THR A 90 34.61 31.32 -1.67
CA THR A 90 35.05 30.24 -2.57
C THR A 90 36.51 29.86 -2.32
N LYS A 91 37.44 30.83 -2.18
CA LYS A 91 38.85 30.56 -1.86
C LYS A 91 39.01 29.85 -0.50
N SER A 92 38.17 30.18 0.48
CA SER A 92 38.15 29.51 1.78
C SER A 92 37.69 28.04 1.65
N ALA A 93 36.66 27.77 0.85
CA ALA A 93 36.25 26.41 0.54
C ALA A 93 37.33 25.62 -0.24
N ASP A 94 38.01 26.25 -1.22
CA ASP A 94 39.14 25.67 -1.94
C ASP A 94 40.30 25.29 -1.02
N SER A 95 40.59 26.11 0.00
CA SER A 95 41.55 25.79 1.06
C SER A 95 41.19 24.47 1.76
N VAL A 96 39.92 24.29 2.12
CA VAL A 96 39.41 23.07 2.76
C VAL A 96 39.38 21.87 1.80
N PHE A 97 39.14 22.06 0.49
CA PHE A 97 39.29 20.99 -0.51
C PHE A 97 40.74 20.52 -0.68
N ASN A 98 41.72 21.41 -0.55
CA ASN A 98 43.13 21.02 -0.52
C ASN A 98 43.45 20.18 0.73
N MET A 99 42.92 20.55 1.91
CA MET A 99 43.06 19.75 3.14
C MET A 99 42.46 18.33 2.98
N LEU A 100 41.33 18.19 2.28
CA LEU A 100 40.74 16.88 1.95
C LEU A 100 41.69 16.06 1.05
N GLN A 101 42.23 16.66 -0.02
CA GLN A 101 43.19 15.98 -0.92
C GLN A 101 44.49 15.57 -0.22
N GLU A 102 44.87 16.21 0.88
CA GLU A 102 46.04 15.80 1.68
C GLU A 102 45.70 14.71 2.70
N LYS A 103 44.54 14.80 3.38
CA LYS A 103 44.10 13.82 4.38
C LYS A 103 43.65 12.49 3.77
N GLU A 104 43.07 12.49 2.57
CA GLU A 104 42.71 11.26 1.84
C GLU A 104 43.94 10.36 1.58
N LYS A 105 45.11 10.95 1.34
CA LYS A 105 46.39 10.24 1.19
C LYS A 105 46.90 9.65 2.52
N ASN A 106 46.43 10.16 3.65
CA ASN A 106 46.87 9.82 5.01
C ASN A 106 45.87 8.95 5.79
N THR A 107 44.70 8.64 5.23
CA THR A 107 43.65 7.78 5.84
C THR A 107 43.09 8.32 7.17
N GLU A 108 42.98 9.64 7.30
CA GLU A 108 42.36 10.31 8.47
C GLU A 108 40.83 10.49 8.29
N PRO A 109 40.04 10.63 9.39
CA PRO A 109 38.60 10.83 9.30
C PRO A 109 38.24 12.14 8.57
N THR A 110 37.37 12.02 7.56
CA THR A 110 36.90 13.11 6.69
C THR A 110 36.03 14.14 7.40
N ASP A 111 35.31 13.72 8.43
CA ASP A 111 34.13 14.42 8.93
C ASP A 111 34.49 15.79 9.53
N ALA A 112 35.57 15.85 10.32
CA ALA A 112 36.09 17.10 10.89
C ALA A 112 36.57 18.14 9.84
N VAL A 113 36.69 17.74 8.57
CA VAL A 113 37.00 18.64 7.43
C VAL A 113 35.72 19.05 6.70
N LEU A 114 34.72 18.16 6.64
CA LEU A 114 33.37 18.50 6.17
C LEU A 114 32.64 19.44 7.13
N ASP A 115 32.89 19.35 8.45
CA ASP A 115 32.42 20.32 9.46
C ASP A 115 32.90 21.75 9.14
N ARG A 116 34.12 21.93 8.62
CA ARG A 116 34.63 23.24 8.19
C ARG A 116 33.88 23.79 6.98
N LEU A 117 33.52 22.93 6.02
CA LEU A 117 32.67 23.32 4.88
C LEU A 117 31.24 23.68 5.34
N ALA A 118 30.70 22.96 6.33
CA ALA A 118 29.41 23.30 6.93
C ALA A 118 29.44 24.69 7.60
N LEU A 119 30.50 25.03 8.33
CA LEU A 119 30.68 26.37 8.92
C LEU A 119 30.79 27.48 7.86
N ILE A 120 31.55 27.27 6.78
CA ILE A 120 31.66 28.23 5.67
C ILE A 120 30.30 28.46 5.00
N LEU A 121 29.48 27.41 4.85
CA LEU A 121 28.16 27.51 4.24
C LEU A 121 27.11 28.10 5.20
N ASP A 122 27.10 27.77 6.49
CA ASP A 122 26.23 28.43 7.48
C ASP A 122 26.55 29.94 7.56
N LEU A 123 27.85 30.32 7.53
CA LEU A 123 28.29 31.71 7.47
C LEU A 123 27.84 32.40 6.17
N ALA A 124 28.00 31.75 5.01
CA ALA A 124 27.53 32.29 3.74
C ALA A 124 26.00 32.44 3.70
N MET A 125 25.26 31.54 4.36
CA MET A 125 23.81 31.57 4.51
C MET A 125 23.35 32.71 5.44
N TRP A 126 24.12 33.04 6.48
CA TRP A 126 23.91 34.25 7.27
C TRP A 126 24.18 35.52 6.42
N MET A 127 25.25 35.54 5.61
CA MET A 127 25.58 36.67 4.74
C MET A 127 24.52 36.96 3.65
N THR A 128 23.60 36.04 3.31
CA THR A 128 22.53 36.35 2.33
C THR A 128 21.50 37.35 2.84
N GLN A 129 21.49 37.68 4.13
CA GLN A 129 20.56 38.67 4.70
C GLN A 129 20.92 40.10 4.28
N GLU A 130 22.21 40.47 4.26
CA GLU A 130 22.64 41.85 3.99
C GLU A 130 23.88 42.01 3.09
N HIS A 131 24.63 40.95 2.77
CA HIS A 131 26.02 41.08 2.29
C HIS A 131 26.36 40.36 0.98
N ILE A 132 25.69 39.24 0.66
CA ILE A 132 25.81 38.54 -0.64
C ILE A 132 24.42 38.24 -1.20
N ARG A 133 24.31 37.98 -2.52
CA ARG A 133 23.02 37.62 -3.12
C ARG A 133 22.78 36.12 -2.96
N VAL A 134 21.53 35.72 -2.80
CA VAL A 134 21.10 34.30 -2.75
C VAL A 134 21.59 33.50 -3.97
N THR A 135 21.68 34.12 -5.15
CA THR A 135 22.26 33.49 -6.36
C THR A 135 23.74 33.14 -6.22
N ASP A 136 24.49 33.92 -5.43
CA ASP A 136 25.92 33.70 -5.19
C ASP A 136 26.14 32.62 -4.11
N PHE A 137 25.24 32.53 -3.13
CA PHE A 137 25.19 31.38 -2.23
C PHE A 137 24.92 30.08 -3.00
N HIS A 138 23.95 30.07 -3.93
CA HIS A 138 23.66 28.89 -4.74
C HIS A 138 24.85 28.46 -5.61
N SER A 139 25.63 29.40 -6.18
CA SER A 139 26.81 29.04 -6.98
C SER A 139 27.99 28.57 -6.11
N LEU A 140 28.17 29.11 -4.90
CA LEU A 140 29.09 28.56 -3.90
C LEU A 140 28.70 27.13 -3.50
N LEU A 141 27.43 26.90 -3.16
CA LEU A 141 26.91 25.57 -2.82
C LEU A 141 27.08 24.58 -3.98
N GLN A 142 26.80 25.00 -5.21
CA GLN A 142 27.07 24.16 -6.39
C GLN A 142 28.57 23.84 -6.48
N THR A 143 29.45 24.82 -6.31
CA THR A 143 30.91 24.63 -6.38
C THR A 143 31.40 23.64 -5.33
N VAL A 144 30.83 23.68 -4.11
CA VAL A 144 31.12 22.71 -3.05
C VAL A 144 30.64 21.31 -3.44
N VAL A 145 29.39 21.16 -3.86
CA VAL A 145 28.77 19.88 -4.23
C VAL A 145 29.46 19.24 -5.44
N ASP A 146 29.70 20.01 -6.49
CA ASP A 146 30.41 19.59 -7.71
C ASP A 146 31.89 19.29 -7.44
N SER A 147 32.46 19.72 -6.31
CA SER A 147 33.85 19.39 -5.91
C SER A 147 33.89 18.14 -5.04
N LEU A 148 33.03 18.01 -4.04
CA LEU A 148 32.91 16.80 -3.22
C LEU A 148 32.58 15.55 -4.05
N SER A 149 31.75 15.68 -5.10
CA SER A 149 31.41 14.59 -6.01
C SER A 149 32.59 14.02 -6.82
N LYS A 150 33.71 14.75 -6.91
CA LYS A 150 34.94 14.29 -7.57
C LYS A 150 35.81 13.38 -6.68
N PHE A 151 35.58 13.37 -5.36
CA PHE A 151 36.29 12.50 -4.41
C PHE A 151 35.60 11.14 -4.32
N SER A 152 34.43 11.07 -3.66
CA SER A 152 33.62 9.86 -3.57
C SER A 152 32.14 10.17 -3.33
N THR A 153 31.26 9.22 -3.66
CA THR A 153 29.84 9.34 -3.34
C THR A 153 29.58 9.30 -1.84
N ASP A 154 30.39 8.58 -1.07
CA ASP A 154 30.26 8.50 0.38
C ASP A 154 30.57 9.85 1.04
N THR A 155 31.60 10.56 0.57
CA THR A 155 31.93 11.93 1.02
C THR A 155 30.75 12.88 0.80
N VAL A 156 30.10 12.81 -0.36
CA VAL A 156 28.87 13.59 -0.64
C VAL A 156 27.71 13.12 0.22
N SER A 157 27.58 11.82 0.49
CA SER A 157 26.50 11.25 1.32
C SER A 157 26.59 11.67 2.78
N VAL A 158 27.80 11.74 3.35
CA VAL A 158 28.03 12.35 4.68
C VAL A 158 27.65 13.83 4.64
N PHE A 159 28.19 14.59 3.68
CA PHE A 159 27.90 16.01 3.52
C PHE A 159 26.41 16.33 3.30
N TRP A 160 25.64 15.47 2.61
CA TRP A 160 24.21 15.73 2.34
C TRP A 160 23.36 15.85 3.63
N THR A 161 23.87 15.34 4.75
CA THR A 161 23.28 15.50 6.08
C THR A 161 23.28 16.97 6.55
N TYR A 162 24.18 17.81 6.04
CA TYR A 162 24.14 19.26 6.19
C TYR A 162 22.90 19.85 5.50
N MET A 163 22.63 19.46 4.25
CA MET A 163 21.47 19.95 3.50
C MET A 163 20.16 19.60 4.21
N GLU A 164 20.03 18.35 4.65
CA GLU A 164 18.86 17.86 5.39
C GLU A 164 18.69 18.56 6.75
N SER A 165 19.78 18.80 7.51
CA SER A 165 19.70 19.48 8.81
C SER A 165 19.41 20.99 8.73
N ARG A 166 19.67 21.62 7.57
CA ARG A 166 19.41 23.06 7.34
C ARG A 166 18.10 23.36 6.61
N GLU A 167 17.24 22.38 6.34
CA GLU A 167 16.00 22.55 5.53
C GLU A 167 15.17 23.79 5.92
N SER A 168 14.97 24.01 7.23
CA SER A 168 14.23 25.17 7.76
C SER A 168 14.94 26.51 7.54
N ALA A 169 16.27 26.56 7.69
CA ALA A 169 17.07 27.76 7.43
C ALA A 169 17.15 28.07 5.92
N PHE A 170 17.25 27.05 5.07
CA PHE A 170 17.13 27.18 3.61
C PHE A 170 15.80 27.83 3.22
N LEU A 171 14.67 27.31 3.73
CA LEU A 171 13.33 27.84 3.47
C LEU A 171 13.09 29.25 4.04
N ALA A 172 13.88 29.68 5.03
CA ALA A 172 13.76 31.00 5.64
C ALA A 172 14.63 32.09 4.97
N HIS A 173 15.83 31.74 4.47
CA HIS A 173 16.85 32.73 4.08
C HIS A 173 17.43 32.58 2.67
N VAL A 174 17.25 31.41 2.03
CA VAL A 174 17.91 31.07 0.74
C VAL A 174 16.91 30.66 -0.33
N PHE A 175 15.76 30.09 0.03
CA PHE A 175 14.86 29.47 -0.92
C PHE A 175 13.42 30.00 -0.78
N ASP A 176 12.95 30.70 -1.81
CA ASP A 176 11.53 31.04 -1.98
C ASP A 176 10.98 30.24 -3.16
N ARG A 177 9.97 29.41 -2.89
CA ARG A 177 9.20 28.63 -3.86
C ARG A 177 8.65 29.48 -5.01
N LYS A 178 8.38 30.77 -4.80
CA LYS A 178 7.85 31.68 -5.82
C LYS A 178 8.94 32.15 -6.79
N ILE A 179 10.20 32.19 -6.37
CA ILE A 179 11.31 32.73 -7.15
C ILE A 179 11.86 31.66 -8.11
N THR A 180 11.71 31.91 -9.41
CA THR A 180 12.09 30.96 -10.46
C THR A 180 13.60 30.69 -10.50
N SER A 181 14.46 31.67 -10.22
CA SER A 181 15.92 31.48 -10.19
C SER A 181 16.35 30.53 -9.07
N HIS A 182 15.76 30.62 -7.87
CA HIS A 182 16.10 29.76 -6.73
C HIS A 182 15.68 28.31 -7.02
N ARG A 183 14.48 28.12 -7.59
CA ARG A 183 14.02 26.80 -8.08
C ARG A 183 14.96 26.21 -9.13
N VAL A 184 15.34 26.98 -10.15
CA VAL A 184 16.26 26.53 -11.22
C VAL A 184 17.65 26.19 -10.67
N ALA A 185 18.17 26.97 -9.72
CA ALA A 185 19.47 26.70 -9.09
C ALA A 185 19.46 25.40 -8.27
N MET A 186 18.46 25.19 -7.40
CA MET A 186 18.35 23.95 -6.64
C MET A 186 18.10 22.73 -7.53
N LEU A 187 17.31 22.88 -8.61
CA LEU A 187 17.15 21.85 -9.64
C LEU A 187 18.48 21.52 -10.34
N ALA A 188 19.31 22.52 -10.64
CA ALA A 188 20.62 22.28 -11.28
C ALA A 188 21.56 21.47 -10.36
N ILE A 189 21.68 21.86 -9.08
CA ILE A 189 22.52 21.19 -8.08
C ILE A 189 22.03 19.74 -7.87
N CYS A 190 20.73 19.55 -7.60
CA CYS A 190 20.18 18.23 -7.30
C CYS A 190 20.21 17.29 -8.50
N ASN A 191 19.88 17.78 -9.71
CA ASN A 191 19.96 16.96 -10.92
C ASN A 191 21.43 16.66 -11.31
N GLY A 192 22.36 17.58 -11.06
CA GLY A 192 23.81 17.31 -11.22
C GLY A 192 24.22 16.09 -10.39
N LEU A 193 23.83 16.07 -9.10
CA LEU A 193 24.07 14.93 -8.22
C LEU A 193 23.40 13.63 -8.65
N THR A 194 22.17 13.65 -9.18
CA THR A 194 21.49 12.39 -9.57
C THR A 194 21.88 11.88 -10.96
N ASP A 195 22.16 12.77 -11.91
CA ASP A 195 22.24 12.41 -13.33
C ASP A 195 23.67 12.10 -13.79
N GLN A 196 24.70 12.54 -13.05
CA GLN A 196 26.11 12.19 -13.29
C GLN A 196 26.35 10.67 -13.41
N TYR A 197 25.55 9.85 -12.71
CA TYR A 197 25.64 8.39 -12.71
C TYR A 197 24.97 7.71 -13.93
N TYR A 198 24.25 8.45 -14.78
CA TYR A 198 23.50 7.90 -15.91
C TYR A 198 24.23 8.10 -17.25
N LYS A 199 25.10 7.15 -17.60
CA LYS A 199 25.77 7.14 -18.91
C LYS A 199 24.76 6.94 -20.05
N ARG A 200 24.87 7.79 -21.07
CA ARG A 200 24.10 7.70 -22.32
C ARG A 200 24.91 6.92 -23.36
N ARG A 201 24.32 5.89 -23.95
CA ARG A 201 24.90 5.16 -25.09
C ARG A 201 24.98 6.04 -26.33
N LYS A 202 25.74 5.58 -27.33
CA LYS A 202 25.75 6.11 -28.71
C LYS A 202 24.36 6.21 -29.38
N THR A 203 23.35 5.51 -28.83
CA THR A 203 21.94 5.57 -29.26
C THR A 203 21.08 6.58 -28.49
N GLY A 204 21.68 7.41 -27.62
CA GLY A 204 20.98 8.39 -26.78
C GLY A 204 20.20 7.82 -25.59
N LYS A 205 20.13 6.49 -25.45
CA LYS A 205 19.46 5.81 -24.33
C LYS A 205 20.35 5.73 -23.08
N LEU A 206 19.74 5.82 -21.90
CA LEU A 206 20.41 5.67 -20.60
C LEU A 206 20.70 4.18 -20.34
N ASP A 207 21.88 3.83 -19.82
CA ASP A 207 22.21 2.43 -19.51
C ASP A 207 22.02 2.11 -18.02
N SER A 208 20.99 1.33 -17.65
CA SER A 208 20.75 0.94 -16.24
C SER A 208 21.78 -0.05 -15.69
N TYR A 209 22.64 -0.61 -16.54
CA TYR A 209 23.72 -1.54 -16.18
C TYR A 209 25.08 -0.85 -16.02
N GLU A 210 25.17 0.43 -16.41
CA GLU A 210 26.31 1.30 -16.07
C GLU A 210 25.97 2.27 -14.94
N LYS A 211 24.73 2.24 -14.44
CA LYS A 211 24.32 2.93 -13.23
C LYS A 211 24.83 2.15 -12.02
N ASP A 212 25.68 2.79 -11.24
CA ASP A 212 26.08 2.29 -9.93
C ASP A 212 24.90 2.34 -8.95
N THR A 213 24.56 1.18 -8.38
CA THR A 213 23.39 0.97 -7.52
C THR A 213 23.65 1.29 -6.04
N PHE A 214 24.90 1.37 -5.61
CA PHE A 214 25.21 1.79 -4.22
C PHE A 214 24.77 3.25 -3.97
N ASN A 215 24.72 4.04 -5.04
CA ASN A 215 24.40 5.47 -5.01
C ASN A 215 22.88 5.76 -5.00
N ASP A 216 22.02 4.74 -5.02
CA ASP A 216 20.55 4.91 -5.00
C ASP A 216 20.04 5.54 -3.70
N ASN A 217 20.72 5.30 -2.56
CA ASN A 217 20.37 5.92 -1.28
C ASN A 217 20.52 7.46 -1.36
N LEU A 218 21.71 7.95 -1.75
CA LEU A 218 21.94 9.39 -1.94
C LEU A 218 20.99 9.99 -2.98
N GLN A 219 20.76 9.31 -4.11
CA GLN A 219 19.80 9.77 -5.12
C GLN A 219 18.36 9.86 -4.59
N SER A 220 17.98 9.04 -3.62
CA SER A 220 16.68 9.12 -2.95
C SER A 220 16.63 10.33 -2.00
N ARG A 221 17.63 10.49 -1.12
CA ARG A 221 17.78 11.62 -0.18
C ARG A 221 17.73 12.98 -0.89
N VAL A 222 18.53 13.14 -1.95
CA VAL A 222 18.57 14.36 -2.79
C VAL A 222 17.20 14.67 -3.39
N ARG A 223 16.47 13.67 -3.88
CA ARG A 223 15.13 13.85 -4.47
C ARG A 223 14.05 14.14 -3.44
N THR A 224 14.11 13.49 -2.27
CA THR A 224 13.19 13.75 -1.16
C THR A 224 13.34 15.19 -0.68
N PHE A 225 14.57 15.65 -0.42
CA PHE A 225 14.86 17.05 -0.05
C PHE A 225 14.41 18.06 -1.12
N LEU A 226 14.68 17.81 -2.40
CA LEU A 226 14.19 18.67 -3.47
C LEU A 226 12.64 18.70 -3.52
N SER A 227 11.98 17.58 -3.21
CA SER A 227 10.51 17.48 -3.21
C SER A 227 9.82 18.10 -2.01
N SER A 228 10.52 18.34 -0.90
CA SER A 228 10.01 19.14 0.22
C SER A 228 10.28 20.63 0.04
N LEU A 229 11.37 21.01 -0.63
CA LEU A 229 11.61 22.40 -1.03
C LEU A 229 10.60 22.89 -2.08
N LEU A 230 10.36 22.14 -3.15
CA LEU A 230 9.44 22.54 -4.25
C LEU A 230 7.96 22.43 -3.85
N ALA A 231 7.12 23.30 -4.41
CA ALA A 231 5.66 23.21 -4.23
C ALA A 231 5.06 22.06 -5.05
N PHE A 232 4.09 21.33 -4.49
CA PHE A 232 3.60 20.09 -5.11
C PHE A 232 3.03 20.27 -6.52
N ASP A 233 2.21 21.30 -6.77
CA ASP A 233 1.59 21.55 -8.09
C ASP A 233 2.57 22.09 -9.16
N ASP A 234 3.82 22.41 -8.80
CA ASP A 234 4.82 23.07 -9.66
C ASP A 234 5.11 22.26 -10.95
N SER A 235 5.13 22.94 -12.09
CA SER A 235 5.45 22.34 -13.39
C SER A 235 6.92 21.91 -13.54
N THR A 236 7.78 22.28 -12.59
CA THR A 236 9.20 21.88 -12.53
C THR A 236 9.46 20.72 -11.56
N GLY A 237 8.67 20.58 -10.49
CA GLY A 237 8.79 19.46 -9.54
C GLY A 237 8.13 18.16 -10.05
N LEU A 238 7.20 18.27 -10.99
CA LEU A 238 6.43 17.15 -11.53
C LEU A 238 6.80 16.83 -12.99
N ASN A 239 7.15 15.57 -13.25
CA ASN A 239 7.39 15.04 -14.59
C ASN A 239 6.10 14.87 -15.42
N LYS A 240 5.36 15.97 -15.66
CA LYS A 240 4.08 16.00 -16.41
C LYS A 240 4.21 15.56 -17.89
N TYR A 241 5.44 15.40 -18.40
CA TYR A 241 5.72 15.13 -19.83
C TYR A 241 6.68 13.96 -20.13
N PHE A 242 7.35 13.36 -19.13
CA PHE A 242 8.30 12.27 -19.36
C PHE A 242 7.62 10.89 -19.36
N THR A 243 7.06 10.52 -20.50
CA THR A 243 6.30 9.28 -20.70
C THR A 243 7.15 8.01 -20.81
N ILE A 244 8.47 8.12 -21.02
CA ILE A 244 9.36 6.95 -21.19
C ILE A 244 10.68 7.17 -20.44
N ALA A 245 11.08 6.22 -19.60
CA ALA A 245 12.37 6.25 -18.87
C ALA A 245 13.62 6.12 -19.78
N ASN A 246 13.42 5.90 -21.09
CA ASN A 246 14.42 5.77 -22.16
C ASN A 246 15.68 4.93 -21.83
N ARG A 247 15.49 3.86 -21.05
CA ARG A 247 16.56 2.92 -20.68
C ARG A 247 16.90 1.97 -21.83
N ALA A 248 18.16 1.58 -21.92
CA ALA A 248 18.64 0.54 -22.82
C ALA A 248 18.33 -0.83 -22.23
N ASN A 249 17.71 -1.72 -23.01
CA ASN A 249 17.51 -3.10 -22.58
C ASN A 249 18.83 -3.89 -22.73
N ARG A 250 19.32 -4.49 -21.64
CA ARG A 250 20.47 -5.42 -21.63
C ARG A 250 20.07 -6.90 -21.55
N GLU A 251 18.79 -7.26 -21.50
CA GLU A 251 18.32 -8.66 -21.48
C GLU A 251 19.07 -9.52 -22.54
N PRO A 252 19.70 -10.65 -22.16
CA PRO A 252 20.33 -11.53 -23.12
C PRO A 252 19.29 -12.13 -24.05
N HIS A 253 19.62 -12.24 -25.35
CA HIS A 253 18.72 -12.92 -26.29
C HIS A 253 18.69 -14.42 -25.98
N LEU A 254 17.68 -14.83 -25.22
CA LEU A 254 17.28 -16.22 -25.08
C LEU A 254 16.87 -16.73 -26.46
N GLY A 255 17.48 -17.84 -26.91
CA GLY A 255 17.14 -18.50 -28.18
C GLY A 255 15.76 -19.15 -28.13
N SER A 256 15.41 -19.97 -29.12
CA SER A 256 14.15 -20.73 -29.10
C SER A 256 13.99 -21.55 -27.82
N ALA A 257 12.81 -21.44 -27.19
CA ALA A 257 12.48 -22.18 -25.98
C ALA A 257 12.42 -23.68 -26.27
N LYS A 258 13.00 -24.49 -25.38
CA LYS A 258 13.05 -25.96 -25.45
C LYS A 258 12.19 -26.61 -24.36
N SER A 259 11.66 -25.81 -23.43
CA SER A 259 10.82 -26.24 -22.31
C SER A 259 9.72 -25.21 -22.01
N GLY A 260 8.65 -25.63 -21.33
CA GLY A 260 7.57 -24.72 -20.92
C GLY A 260 8.01 -23.63 -19.94
N ASP A 261 9.04 -23.89 -19.13
CA ASP A 261 9.62 -22.90 -18.21
C ASP A 261 10.43 -21.83 -18.97
N GLU A 262 11.14 -22.20 -20.04
CA GLU A 262 11.76 -21.23 -20.95
C GLU A 262 10.72 -20.44 -21.74
N GLU A 263 9.61 -21.07 -22.12
CA GLU A 263 8.49 -20.38 -22.79
C GLU A 263 7.86 -19.33 -21.85
N LEU A 264 7.58 -19.70 -20.60
CA LEU A 264 7.10 -18.79 -19.55
C LEU A 264 8.06 -17.60 -19.34
N LEU A 265 9.37 -17.87 -19.29
CA LEU A 265 10.39 -16.83 -19.18
C LEU A 265 10.40 -15.90 -20.41
N GLN A 266 10.17 -16.42 -21.61
CA GLN A 266 10.01 -15.58 -22.81
C GLN A 266 8.73 -14.73 -22.76
N GLU A 267 7.60 -15.27 -22.28
CA GLU A 267 6.35 -14.51 -22.09
C GLU A 267 6.58 -13.34 -21.12
N VAL A 268 7.22 -13.60 -19.98
CA VAL A 268 7.52 -12.56 -18.97
C VAL A 268 8.54 -11.52 -19.47
N LEU A 269 9.58 -11.92 -20.20
CA LEU A 269 10.48 -10.97 -20.85
C LEU A 269 9.79 -10.13 -21.93
N SER A 270 8.81 -10.70 -22.65
CA SER A 270 7.98 -9.93 -23.59
C SER A 270 7.12 -8.89 -22.86
N PHE A 271 6.54 -9.27 -21.71
CA PHE A 271 5.77 -8.39 -20.86
C PHE A 271 6.63 -7.28 -20.22
N PHE A 272 7.85 -7.57 -19.76
CA PHE A 272 8.76 -6.54 -19.24
C PHE A 272 9.21 -5.52 -20.30
N ARG A 273 9.24 -5.90 -21.59
CA ARG A 273 9.46 -4.95 -22.70
C ARG A 273 8.24 -4.05 -22.93
N LEU A 274 7.03 -4.58 -22.82
CA LEU A 274 5.79 -3.79 -22.84
C LEU A 274 5.74 -2.82 -21.65
N LEU A 275 6.12 -3.26 -20.45
CA LEU A 275 6.16 -2.45 -19.22
C LEU A 275 7.19 -1.31 -19.31
N ARG A 276 8.35 -1.55 -19.94
CA ARG A 276 9.43 -0.55 -20.12
C ARG A 276 9.14 0.49 -21.21
N ASP A 277 8.35 0.15 -22.24
CA ASP A 277 7.94 1.06 -23.31
C ASP A 277 6.56 0.67 -23.87
N PRO A 278 5.46 1.05 -23.20
CA PRO A 278 4.11 0.74 -23.68
C PRO A 278 3.72 1.57 -24.91
N TYR A 279 4.47 2.63 -25.24
CA TYR A 279 4.13 3.57 -26.30
C TYR A 279 4.59 3.10 -27.69
N SER A 280 5.72 2.39 -27.81
CA SER A 280 6.05 1.71 -29.07
C SER A 280 5.07 0.57 -29.39
N HIS A 281 4.58 -0.14 -28.37
CA HIS A 281 3.54 -1.15 -28.52
C HIS A 281 2.19 -0.51 -28.92
N LEU A 282 1.80 0.62 -28.31
CA LEU A 282 0.61 1.39 -28.71
C LEU A 282 0.67 1.85 -30.19
N LYS A 283 1.86 2.20 -30.69
CA LYS A 283 2.09 2.54 -32.12
C LYS A 283 2.03 1.32 -33.06
N ASN A 284 2.09 0.09 -32.55
CA ASN A 284 2.08 -1.13 -33.35
C ASN A 284 1.02 -2.13 -32.82
N PRO A 285 -0.25 -2.01 -33.25
CA PRO A 285 -1.35 -2.88 -32.79
C PRO A 285 -1.09 -4.39 -32.93
N ARG A 286 -0.30 -4.82 -33.93
CA ARG A 286 0.07 -6.25 -34.11
C ARG A 286 1.03 -6.73 -33.01
N MET A 287 1.94 -5.87 -32.55
CA MET A 287 2.83 -6.15 -31.42
C MET A 287 2.07 -6.11 -30.10
N LEU A 288 1.18 -5.12 -29.91
CA LEU A 288 0.33 -5.04 -28.72
C LEU A 288 -0.59 -6.25 -28.58
N SER A 289 -1.27 -6.70 -29.64
CA SER A 289 -2.12 -7.90 -29.62
C SER A 289 -1.37 -9.12 -29.09
N LYS A 290 -0.23 -9.47 -29.69
CA LYS A 290 0.61 -10.61 -29.25
C LYS A 290 1.03 -10.51 -27.79
N SER A 291 1.28 -9.29 -27.32
CA SER A 291 1.65 -9.03 -25.93
C SER A 291 0.46 -9.24 -24.98
N VAL A 292 -0.74 -8.82 -25.36
CA VAL A 292 -1.99 -9.03 -24.61
C VAL A 292 -2.37 -10.52 -24.57
N ASP A 293 -2.24 -11.24 -25.69
CA ASP A 293 -2.49 -12.68 -25.76
C ASP A 293 -1.54 -13.46 -24.82
N SER A 294 -0.30 -12.99 -24.70
CA SER A 294 0.69 -13.51 -23.75
C SER A 294 0.39 -13.13 -22.30
N MET A 295 0.00 -11.88 -22.02
CA MET A 295 -0.44 -11.43 -20.69
C MET A 295 -1.63 -12.24 -20.15
N ILE A 296 -2.56 -12.68 -21.00
CA ILE A 296 -3.70 -13.53 -20.59
C ILE A 296 -3.24 -14.94 -20.21
N ARG A 297 -2.35 -15.57 -21.00
CA ARG A 297 -1.79 -16.90 -20.65
C ARG A 297 -0.99 -16.83 -19.36
N LEU A 298 -0.13 -15.81 -19.24
CA LEU A 298 0.69 -15.54 -18.07
C LEU A 298 -0.15 -15.29 -16.81
N SER A 299 -1.17 -14.43 -16.88
CA SER A 299 -2.02 -14.12 -15.72
C SER A 299 -2.81 -15.35 -15.25
N ASN A 300 -3.36 -16.15 -16.19
CA ASN A 300 -4.06 -17.39 -15.86
C ASN A 300 -3.12 -18.40 -15.16
N TYR A 301 -1.91 -18.60 -15.70
CA TYR A 301 -0.89 -19.47 -15.09
C TYR A 301 -0.49 -19.02 -13.67
N LEU A 302 -0.23 -17.72 -13.48
CA LEU A 302 0.15 -17.15 -12.19
C LEU A 302 -0.99 -17.26 -11.16
N LEU A 303 -2.24 -17.02 -11.57
CA LEU A 303 -3.42 -17.19 -10.70
C LEU A 303 -3.65 -18.65 -10.32
N GLU A 304 -3.40 -19.59 -11.23
CA GLU A 304 -3.43 -21.02 -10.95
C GLU A 304 -2.37 -21.42 -9.91
N GLU A 305 -1.11 -21.00 -10.07
CA GLU A 305 -0.04 -21.32 -9.12
C GLU A 305 -0.22 -20.63 -7.77
N GLU A 306 -0.71 -19.38 -7.71
CA GLU A 306 -1.09 -18.75 -6.44
C GLU A 306 -2.28 -19.46 -5.77
N THR A 307 -3.23 -19.98 -6.54
CA THR A 307 -4.34 -20.79 -5.99
C THR A 307 -3.81 -22.14 -5.46
N LYS A 308 -2.85 -22.78 -6.13
CA LYS A 308 -2.18 -24.01 -5.66
C LYS A 308 -1.32 -23.74 -4.42
N HIS A 309 -0.69 -22.57 -4.33
CA HIS A 309 0.12 -22.12 -3.19
C HIS A 309 -0.75 -21.89 -1.95
N HIS A 310 -1.82 -21.09 -2.04
CA HIS A 310 -2.65 -20.74 -0.88
C HIS A 310 -3.51 -21.91 -0.36
N ARG A 311 -3.75 -22.95 -1.18
CA ARG A 311 -4.28 -24.24 -0.70
C ARG A 311 -3.33 -25.00 0.22
N LYS A 312 -2.01 -24.75 0.15
CA LYS A 312 -1.00 -25.28 1.09
C LYS A 312 -0.68 -24.31 2.22
N HIS A 313 -0.70 -23.01 1.94
CA HIS A 313 -0.35 -21.93 2.86
C HIS A 313 -1.47 -20.88 2.87
N PRO A 314 -2.54 -21.10 3.67
CA PRO A 314 -3.64 -20.15 3.77
C PRO A 314 -3.14 -18.76 4.18
N SER A 315 -3.80 -17.72 3.67
CA SER A 315 -3.54 -16.34 4.06
C SER A 315 -3.88 -16.12 5.55
N PRO A 316 -3.11 -15.27 6.26
CA PRO A 316 -3.40 -14.95 7.66
C PRO A 316 -4.71 -14.16 7.78
N ASP A 317 -5.45 -14.38 8.87
CA ASP A 317 -6.66 -13.63 9.16
C ASP A 317 -6.35 -12.14 9.38
N ILE A 318 -7.10 -11.28 8.68
CA ILE A 318 -7.03 -9.82 8.75
C ILE A 318 -7.27 -9.30 10.17
N TYR A 319 -8.08 -10.01 10.96
CA TYR A 319 -8.44 -9.63 12.32
C TYR A 319 -7.54 -10.29 13.39
N ALA A 320 -6.59 -11.14 13.00
CA ALA A 320 -5.62 -11.68 13.93
C ALA A 320 -4.56 -10.63 14.29
N VAL A 321 -4.52 -10.24 15.57
CA VAL A 321 -3.40 -9.43 16.10
C VAL A 321 -2.13 -10.28 16.01
N PRO A 322 -1.09 -9.87 15.25
CA PRO A 322 0.13 -10.64 15.14
C PRO A 322 0.84 -10.71 16.50
N ALA A 323 1.43 -11.87 16.80
CA ALA A 323 2.25 -12.01 18.00
C ALA A 323 3.44 -11.04 17.96
N PRO A 324 3.85 -10.45 19.10
CA PRO A 324 4.98 -9.54 19.12
C PRO A 324 6.27 -10.26 18.71
N ILE A 325 6.90 -9.78 17.64
CA ILE A 325 8.16 -10.30 17.09
C ILE A 325 9.20 -10.37 18.22
N SER A 326 9.83 -11.54 18.38
CA SER A 326 10.80 -11.76 19.46
C SER A 326 12.05 -10.89 19.29
N GLU A 327 12.76 -10.55 20.37
CA GLU A 327 13.95 -9.68 20.25
C GLU A 327 15.08 -10.33 19.44
N ASN A 328 15.25 -11.65 19.56
CA ASN A 328 16.17 -12.42 18.71
C ASN A 328 15.78 -12.32 17.23
N GLU A 329 14.49 -12.44 16.92
CA GLU A 329 13.98 -12.32 15.55
C GLU A 329 14.15 -10.88 15.02
N LYS A 330 13.87 -9.85 15.82
CA LYS A 330 14.18 -8.45 15.48
C LYS A 330 15.67 -8.25 15.17
N GLN A 331 16.57 -8.82 15.96
CA GLN A 331 18.02 -8.73 15.72
C GLN A 331 18.46 -9.49 14.46
N THR A 332 17.90 -10.68 14.19
CA THR A 332 18.22 -11.41 12.94
C THR A 332 17.63 -10.74 11.69
N LEU A 333 16.44 -10.15 11.78
CA LEU A 333 15.85 -9.35 10.71
C LEU A 333 16.67 -8.08 10.47
N ALA A 334 17.06 -7.36 11.53
CA ALA A 334 17.91 -6.18 11.42
C ALA A 334 19.20 -6.51 10.66
N LYS A 335 19.98 -7.49 11.12
CA LYS A 335 21.23 -7.92 10.46
C LYS A 335 21.02 -8.42 9.02
N LYS A 336 19.87 -9.05 8.74
CA LYS A 336 19.51 -9.53 7.40
C LYS A 336 19.18 -8.38 6.43
N TYR A 337 18.61 -7.28 6.92
CA TYR A 337 18.28 -6.10 6.11
C TYR A 337 19.41 -5.08 6.05
N GLU A 338 20.27 -5.01 7.07
CA GLU A 338 21.51 -4.22 7.12
C GLU A 338 22.44 -4.55 5.93
N SER A 339 22.54 -5.83 5.54
CA SER A 339 23.32 -6.26 4.37
C SER A 339 22.49 -6.45 3.09
N ALA A 340 21.22 -6.03 3.05
CA ALA A 340 20.33 -6.29 1.92
C ALA A 340 20.41 -5.18 0.85
N VAL A 341 21.38 -5.30 -0.07
CA VAL A 341 21.48 -4.40 -1.23
C VAL A 341 20.20 -4.53 -2.08
N PHE A 342 19.45 -3.44 -2.20
CA PHE A 342 18.24 -3.37 -3.02
C PHE A 342 18.59 -3.02 -4.47
N PHE A 343 18.14 -3.85 -5.41
CA PHE A 343 18.34 -3.63 -6.84
C PHE A 343 16.98 -3.30 -7.53
N PRO A 344 16.81 -2.10 -8.13
CA PRO A 344 15.54 -1.69 -8.72
C PRO A 344 15.23 -2.35 -10.09
N GLU A 345 16.20 -3.01 -10.70
CA GLU A 345 16.02 -3.83 -11.92
C GLU A 345 16.58 -5.23 -11.69
N HIS A 346 16.11 -6.21 -12.47
CA HIS A 346 16.76 -7.52 -12.51
C HIS A 346 18.03 -7.42 -13.37
N TYR A 347 19.17 -7.66 -12.73
CA TYR A 347 20.48 -7.70 -13.35
C TYR A 347 20.77 -9.12 -13.86
N TRP A 348 20.86 -9.25 -15.19
CA TRP A 348 21.44 -10.40 -15.85
C TRP A 348 22.98 -10.32 -15.72
N LEU A 349 23.67 -11.44 -15.53
CA LEU A 349 25.13 -11.49 -15.44
C LEU A 349 25.79 -11.49 -16.83
N ALA A 350 25.19 -12.19 -17.81
CA ALA A 350 25.75 -12.30 -19.16
C ALA A 350 26.07 -10.96 -19.87
N PRO A 351 25.35 -9.83 -19.65
CA PRO A 351 25.68 -8.52 -20.23
C PRO A 351 26.89 -7.79 -19.60
N PHE A 352 27.50 -8.34 -18.54
CA PHE A 352 28.76 -7.87 -17.96
C PHE A 352 29.98 -8.63 -18.49
N GLU A 353 29.79 -9.80 -19.10
CA GLU A 353 30.89 -10.56 -19.72
C GLU A 353 31.58 -9.74 -20.82
N PRO A 354 32.93 -9.61 -20.80
CA PRO A 354 33.66 -8.80 -21.78
C PRO A 354 33.64 -9.41 -23.18
N ILE A 355 33.37 -10.72 -23.29
CA ILE A 355 33.27 -11.44 -24.56
C ILE A 355 31.88 -12.07 -24.66
N GLN A 356 30.96 -11.43 -25.38
CA GLN A 356 29.55 -11.84 -25.50
C GLN A 356 29.31 -13.07 -26.42
N ARG A 357 30.27 -14.01 -26.48
CA ARG A 357 30.27 -15.22 -27.31
C ARG A 357 31.17 -16.31 -26.71
N GLY A 358 30.76 -17.56 -26.88
CA GLY A 358 31.57 -18.73 -26.52
C GLY A 358 31.20 -19.32 -25.16
N ALA A 359 31.83 -20.46 -24.82
CA ALA A 359 31.36 -21.35 -23.77
C ALA A 359 31.20 -20.72 -22.37
N GLN A 360 32.00 -19.70 -22.03
CA GLN A 360 31.85 -18.97 -20.76
C GLN A 360 30.57 -18.11 -20.76
N PHE A 361 30.39 -17.27 -21.77
CA PHE A 361 29.17 -16.47 -21.95
C PHE A 361 27.91 -17.34 -22.04
N ASP A 362 27.97 -18.45 -22.79
CA ASP A 362 26.85 -19.38 -22.89
C ASP A 362 26.57 -20.10 -21.55
N ALA A 363 27.59 -20.41 -20.74
CA ALA A 363 27.40 -20.97 -19.40
C ALA A 363 26.74 -19.96 -18.42
N VAL A 364 27.26 -18.73 -18.36
CA VAL A 364 26.68 -17.64 -17.54
C VAL A 364 25.24 -17.36 -17.94
N LYS A 365 24.94 -17.39 -19.25
CA LYS A 365 23.59 -17.22 -19.80
C LYS A 365 22.63 -18.36 -19.43
N GLU A 366 23.10 -19.60 -19.32
CA GLU A 366 22.29 -20.74 -18.83
C GLU A 366 22.14 -20.73 -17.30
N GLU A 367 23.04 -20.09 -16.55
CA GLU A 367 22.89 -19.82 -15.11
C GLU A 367 21.86 -18.72 -14.86
N ASP A 368 22.00 -17.58 -15.53
CA ASP A 368 21.04 -16.47 -15.62
C ASP A 368 19.60 -16.96 -15.82
N LYS A 369 19.37 -17.86 -16.81
CA LYS A 369 18.07 -18.49 -17.04
C LYS A 369 17.56 -19.26 -15.83
N LYS A 370 18.39 -20.09 -15.19
CA LYS A 370 17.98 -20.94 -14.05
C LYS A 370 17.58 -20.08 -12.87
N VAL A 371 18.34 -19.00 -12.59
CA VAL A 371 18.01 -18.02 -11.55
C VAL A 371 16.67 -17.35 -11.85
N ALA A 372 16.45 -16.88 -13.08
CA ALA A 372 15.18 -16.26 -13.50
C ALA A 372 13.99 -17.24 -13.46
N ILE A 373 14.20 -18.53 -13.79
CA ILE A 373 13.15 -19.56 -13.68
C ILE A 373 12.84 -19.87 -12.21
N ALA A 374 13.83 -19.92 -11.33
CA ALA A 374 13.64 -20.17 -9.90
C ALA A 374 12.87 -19.03 -9.19
N GLN A 375 12.90 -17.80 -9.71
CA GLN A 375 12.07 -16.70 -9.18
C GLN A 375 10.57 -17.02 -9.22
N PHE A 376 10.10 -17.81 -10.19
CA PHE A 376 8.68 -18.22 -10.29
C PHE A 376 8.22 -19.16 -9.16
N ASP A 377 9.11 -19.74 -8.37
CA ASP A 377 8.73 -20.50 -7.18
C ASP A 377 8.28 -19.59 -6.02
N SER A 378 8.70 -18.31 -6.02
CA SER A 378 8.31 -17.32 -5.02
C SER A 378 6.90 -16.75 -5.27
N SER A 379 5.98 -16.95 -4.31
CA SER A 379 4.64 -16.34 -4.33
C SER A 379 4.70 -14.82 -4.43
N LYS A 380 5.61 -14.16 -3.70
CA LYS A 380 5.81 -12.70 -3.77
C LYS A 380 6.18 -12.22 -5.18
N PHE A 381 6.96 -13.00 -5.93
CA PHE A 381 7.31 -12.66 -7.31
C PHE A 381 6.11 -12.86 -8.25
N ARG A 382 5.37 -13.97 -8.12
CA ARG A 382 4.15 -14.22 -8.90
C ARG A 382 3.09 -13.12 -8.66
N GLN A 383 2.92 -12.68 -7.42
CA GLN A 383 2.05 -11.57 -7.04
C GLN A 383 2.52 -10.23 -7.61
N LEU A 384 3.84 -9.95 -7.62
CA LEU A 384 4.40 -8.73 -8.22
C LEU A 384 4.17 -8.68 -9.74
N VAL A 385 4.32 -9.81 -10.45
CA VAL A 385 4.04 -9.88 -11.89
C VAL A 385 2.54 -9.72 -12.16
N LEU A 386 1.66 -10.34 -11.36
CA LEU A 386 0.20 -10.09 -11.42
C LEU A 386 -0.15 -8.61 -11.18
N LEU A 387 0.54 -7.95 -10.23
CA LEU A 387 0.38 -6.52 -9.97
C LEU A 387 0.75 -5.71 -11.21
N GLN A 388 1.92 -5.93 -11.80
CA GLN A 388 2.36 -5.23 -13.00
C GLN A 388 1.41 -5.45 -14.20
N ILE A 389 0.91 -6.67 -14.41
CA ILE A 389 -0.08 -6.97 -15.48
C ILE A 389 -1.36 -6.16 -15.26
N TYR A 390 -1.81 -5.99 -14.02
CA TYR A 390 -2.96 -5.17 -13.67
C TYR A 390 -2.71 -3.67 -13.96
N MET A 391 -1.57 -3.12 -13.53
CA MET A 391 -1.16 -1.73 -13.81
C MET A 391 -1.23 -1.42 -15.31
N VAL A 392 -0.59 -2.27 -16.13
CA VAL A 392 -0.55 -2.11 -17.59
C VAL A 392 -1.95 -2.22 -18.20
N SER A 393 -2.81 -3.08 -17.65
CA SER A 393 -4.21 -3.19 -18.08
C SER A 393 -5.04 -1.95 -17.73
N CYS A 394 -4.84 -1.35 -16.55
CA CYS A 394 -5.46 -0.07 -16.18
C CYS A 394 -5.01 1.06 -17.10
N PHE A 395 -3.72 1.18 -17.38
CA PHE A 395 -3.14 2.17 -18.28
C PHE A 395 -3.74 2.09 -19.70
N PHE A 396 -3.80 0.90 -20.32
CA PHE A 396 -4.38 0.76 -21.66
C PHE A 396 -5.91 0.96 -21.68
N LEU A 397 -6.62 0.83 -20.56
CA LEU A 397 -8.03 1.20 -20.45
C LEU A 397 -8.23 2.71 -20.28
N GLU A 398 -7.35 3.44 -19.60
CA GLU A 398 -7.40 4.91 -19.56
C GLU A 398 -7.15 5.52 -20.94
N LEU A 399 -6.28 4.91 -21.74
CA LEU A 399 -6.04 5.33 -23.13
C LEU A 399 -7.20 5.03 -24.12
N GLN A 400 -8.35 4.52 -23.65
CA GLN A 400 -9.55 4.37 -24.48
C GLN A 400 -10.22 5.73 -24.76
N ASN A 401 -10.62 5.98 -26.02
CA ASN A 401 -11.23 7.26 -26.43
C ASN A 401 -12.49 7.65 -25.64
N SER A 402 -13.33 6.68 -25.24
CA SER A 402 -14.50 6.95 -24.39
C SER A 402 -14.10 7.25 -22.94
N LYS A 403 -13.07 6.59 -22.38
CA LYS A 403 -12.61 6.84 -21.01
C LYS A 403 -11.95 8.21 -20.88
N LYS A 404 -11.04 8.57 -21.79
CA LYS A 404 -10.48 9.94 -21.89
C LYS A 404 -11.56 11.04 -21.93
N ARG A 405 -12.65 10.82 -22.70
CA ARG A 405 -13.78 11.78 -22.77
C ARG A 405 -14.59 11.80 -21.48
N ALA A 406 -14.78 10.65 -20.83
CA ALA A 406 -15.48 10.54 -19.56
C ALA A 406 -14.71 11.20 -18.42
N THR A 407 -13.38 10.98 -18.32
CA THR A 407 -12.52 11.58 -17.30
C THR A 407 -12.44 13.10 -17.48
N LEU A 408 -12.12 13.61 -18.68
CA LEU A 408 -12.15 15.06 -18.95
C LEU A 408 -13.51 15.70 -18.60
N LYS A 409 -14.63 15.02 -18.86
CA LYS A 409 -15.97 15.49 -18.46
C LYS A 409 -16.17 15.46 -16.93
N SER A 410 -15.77 14.40 -16.22
CA SER A 410 -15.95 14.31 -14.76
C SER A 410 -15.11 15.32 -13.98
N ILE A 411 -14.01 15.80 -14.57
CA ILE A 411 -13.11 16.82 -14.03
C ILE A 411 -13.64 18.25 -14.25
N ASN A 412 -14.67 18.42 -15.10
CA ASN A 412 -15.10 19.71 -15.64
C ASN A 412 -14.00 20.45 -16.42
N ALA A 413 -13.09 19.71 -17.06
CA ALA A 413 -12.02 20.30 -17.86
C ALA A 413 -12.60 21.03 -19.09
N PRO A 414 -12.10 22.25 -19.43
CA PRO A 414 -12.50 22.96 -20.65
C PRO A 414 -12.33 22.11 -21.91
N ALA A 415 -13.20 22.30 -22.90
CA ALA A 415 -13.23 21.49 -24.12
C ALA A 415 -11.93 21.56 -24.99
N SER A 416 -11.06 22.53 -24.72
CA SER A 416 -9.71 22.64 -25.31
C SER A 416 -8.65 21.76 -24.65
N THR A 417 -8.94 21.15 -23.50
CA THR A 417 -8.00 20.35 -22.70
C THR A 417 -7.75 19.01 -23.38
N LYS A 418 -6.55 18.82 -23.96
CA LYS A 418 -6.13 17.55 -24.55
C LYS A 418 -5.65 16.57 -23.47
N HIS A 419 -5.88 15.28 -23.74
CA HIS A 419 -5.26 14.21 -22.96
C HIS A 419 -3.74 14.14 -23.24
N ILE A 420 -2.92 13.87 -22.22
CA ILE A 420 -1.44 13.81 -22.28
C ILE A 420 -0.93 12.96 -23.46
N GLN A 421 -1.60 11.84 -23.72
CA GLN A 421 -1.38 10.99 -24.89
C GLN A 421 -2.55 11.11 -25.86
N GLU A 422 -2.32 11.53 -27.11
CA GLU A 422 -3.37 11.57 -28.15
C GLU A 422 -3.74 10.16 -28.63
N ALA A 423 -2.74 9.32 -28.95
CA ALA A 423 -2.96 7.93 -29.40
C ALA A 423 -3.79 7.11 -28.41
N SER A 424 -4.59 6.18 -28.93
CA SER A 424 -5.59 5.42 -28.17
C SER A 424 -5.52 3.92 -28.42
N THR A 425 -6.00 3.14 -27.45
CA THR A 425 -5.96 1.68 -27.46
C THR A 425 -6.90 1.11 -28.54
N PRO A 426 -6.43 0.18 -29.41
CA PRO A 426 -7.26 -0.42 -30.45
C PRO A 426 -8.51 -1.13 -29.89
N GLU A 427 -9.67 -0.88 -30.50
CA GLU A 427 -10.97 -1.30 -29.93
C GLU A 427 -11.12 -2.82 -29.78
N SER A 428 -10.47 -3.60 -30.65
CA SER A 428 -10.41 -5.07 -30.55
C SER A 428 -9.77 -5.57 -29.25
N LEU A 429 -8.80 -4.84 -28.69
CA LEU A 429 -8.02 -5.24 -27.51
C LEU A 429 -8.64 -4.76 -26.18
N ILE A 430 -9.58 -3.82 -26.23
CA ILE A 430 -10.23 -3.25 -25.03
C ILE A 430 -10.93 -4.34 -24.20
N LYS A 431 -11.59 -5.29 -24.86
CA LYS A 431 -12.26 -6.42 -24.19
C LYS A 431 -11.26 -7.29 -23.41
N SER A 432 -10.07 -7.50 -23.97
CA SER A 432 -8.99 -8.28 -23.37
C SER A 432 -8.38 -7.57 -22.14
N PHE A 433 -8.14 -6.26 -22.21
CA PHE A 433 -7.69 -5.48 -21.05
C PHE A 433 -8.77 -5.39 -19.96
N LEU A 434 -10.05 -5.24 -20.35
CA LEU A 434 -11.18 -5.27 -19.41
C LEU A 434 -11.28 -6.62 -18.69
N GLN A 435 -11.05 -7.72 -19.42
CA GLN A 435 -10.99 -9.07 -18.85
C GLN A 435 -9.88 -9.16 -17.80
N LEU A 436 -8.65 -8.73 -18.11
CA LEU A 436 -7.53 -8.72 -17.16
C LEU A 436 -7.83 -7.86 -15.90
N LYS A 437 -8.35 -6.64 -16.07
CA LYS A 437 -8.72 -5.75 -14.94
C LYS A 437 -9.85 -6.33 -14.07
N ARG A 438 -10.73 -7.16 -14.63
CA ARG A 438 -11.84 -7.80 -13.89
C ARG A 438 -11.41 -9.12 -13.21
N ASP A 439 -10.70 -9.97 -13.94
CA ASP A 439 -10.51 -11.37 -13.55
C ASP A 439 -9.34 -11.56 -12.58
N ILE A 440 -8.31 -10.70 -12.62
CA ILE A 440 -7.21 -10.73 -11.63
C ILE A 440 -7.73 -10.48 -10.20
N PRO A 441 -8.38 -9.34 -9.87
CA PRO A 441 -8.83 -9.09 -8.49
C PRO A 441 -9.93 -10.06 -8.04
N ARG A 442 -10.81 -10.47 -8.96
CA ARG A 442 -11.88 -11.46 -8.70
C ARG A 442 -11.29 -12.81 -8.30
N SER A 443 -10.23 -13.25 -8.96
CA SER A 443 -9.54 -14.51 -8.65
C SER A 443 -8.71 -14.40 -7.38
N CYS A 444 -8.02 -13.26 -7.17
CA CYS A 444 -7.29 -13.00 -5.92
C CYS A 444 -8.21 -13.08 -4.70
N ARG A 445 -9.44 -12.53 -4.78
CA ARG A 445 -10.44 -12.54 -3.68
C ARG A 445 -10.74 -13.93 -3.11
N ALA A 446 -10.49 -15.00 -3.86
CA ALA A 446 -10.71 -16.38 -3.40
C ALA A 446 -9.61 -16.93 -2.48
N TRP A 447 -8.45 -16.27 -2.41
CA TRP A 447 -7.30 -16.70 -1.59
C TRP A 447 -6.63 -15.55 -0.80
N ASP A 448 -6.70 -14.31 -1.28
CA ASP A 448 -6.30 -13.10 -0.55
C ASP A 448 -7.29 -11.94 -0.84
N THR A 449 -8.05 -11.57 0.19
CA THR A 449 -9.00 -10.46 0.16
C THR A 449 -8.34 -9.10 0.38
N GLN A 450 -7.19 -9.02 1.04
CA GLN A 450 -6.41 -7.78 1.19
C GLN A 450 -5.82 -7.36 -0.16
N LEU A 451 -5.16 -8.29 -0.86
CA LEU A 451 -4.60 -8.04 -2.19
C LEU A 451 -5.69 -7.69 -3.21
N SER A 452 -6.84 -8.37 -3.15
CA SER A 452 -8.02 -8.01 -3.97
C SER A 452 -8.53 -6.58 -3.71
N PHE A 453 -8.47 -6.11 -2.46
CA PHE A 453 -8.83 -4.74 -2.10
C PHE A 453 -7.76 -3.72 -2.54
N LEU A 454 -6.47 -4.04 -2.36
CA LEU A 454 -5.33 -3.24 -2.83
C LEU A 454 -5.46 -2.94 -4.33
N PHE A 455 -5.76 -3.96 -5.16
CA PHE A 455 -6.00 -3.79 -6.59
C PHE A 455 -7.09 -2.75 -6.91
N GLN A 456 -8.21 -2.81 -6.19
CA GLN A 456 -9.35 -1.92 -6.40
C GLN A 456 -9.05 -0.49 -5.95
N GLN A 457 -8.45 -0.32 -4.77
CA GLN A 457 -8.02 1.00 -4.27
C GLN A 457 -6.96 1.63 -5.16
N LEU A 458 -5.99 0.85 -5.64
CA LEU A 458 -4.96 1.34 -6.54
C LEU A 458 -5.60 1.87 -7.83
N SER A 459 -6.48 1.10 -8.48
CA SER A 459 -7.23 1.54 -9.67
C SER A 459 -7.98 2.86 -9.44
N GLN A 460 -8.60 3.05 -8.28
CA GLN A 460 -9.32 4.28 -7.96
C GLN A 460 -8.36 5.46 -7.70
N SER A 461 -7.21 5.20 -7.07
CA SER A 461 -6.16 6.20 -6.85
C SER A 461 -5.49 6.65 -8.16
N GLU A 462 -5.27 5.74 -9.11
CA GLU A 462 -4.77 6.09 -10.44
C GLU A 462 -5.76 6.97 -11.21
N GLU A 463 -7.06 6.66 -11.15
CA GLU A 463 -8.09 7.44 -11.85
C GLU A 463 -8.18 8.87 -11.27
N ASN A 464 -8.01 9.04 -9.96
CA ASN A 464 -7.86 10.37 -9.33
C ASN A 464 -6.54 11.07 -9.70
N TRP A 465 -5.43 10.33 -9.81
CA TRP A 465 -4.12 10.87 -10.17
C TRP A 465 -4.06 11.35 -11.62
N TRP A 466 -4.59 10.56 -12.57
CA TRP A 466 -4.77 10.98 -13.96
C TRP A 466 -5.70 12.19 -14.05
N ALA A 467 -6.78 12.22 -13.28
CA ALA A 467 -7.70 13.36 -13.25
C ALA A 467 -7.01 14.67 -12.85
N TRP A 468 -6.17 14.63 -11.80
CA TRP A 468 -5.37 15.78 -11.41
C TRP A 468 -4.27 16.11 -12.43
N LEU A 469 -3.53 15.13 -12.97
CA LEU A 469 -2.50 15.37 -13.99
C LEU A 469 -3.03 16.07 -15.24
N LEU A 470 -4.29 15.82 -15.61
CA LEU A 470 -4.92 16.37 -16.83
C LEU A 470 -5.40 17.82 -16.70
N TYR A 471 -5.77 18.29 -15.51
CA TYR A 471 -6.37 19.62 -15.32
C TYR A 471 -5.80 20.42 -14.14
N GLY A 472 -5.29 19.76 -13.11
CA GLY A 472 -4.64 20.37 -11.94
C GLY A 472 -5.56 21.18 -11.03
N LYS A 473 -6.88 21.21 -11.30
CA LYS A 473 -7.81 22.20 -10.75
C LYS A 473 -9.14 21.60 -10.29
N LYS A 474 -9.79 22.30 -9.36
CA LYS A 474 -11.16 22.06 -8.90
C LYS A 474 -12.17 22.62 -9.92
N SER A 475 -13.45 22.32 -9.73
CA SER A 475 -14.57 22.94 -10.46
C SER A 475 -14.49 24.47 -10.52
N ASP A 476 -13.92 25.06 -9.47
CA ASP A 476 -13.92 26.50 -9.22
C ASP A 476 -12.67 27.19 -9.83
N GLY A 477 -11.88 26.46 -10.62
CA GLY A 477 -10.68 26.95 -11.31
C GLY A 477 -9.43 27.16 -10.43
N THR A 478 -9.57 27.07 -9.11
CA THR A 478 -8.48 26.96 -8.13
C THR A 478 -7.70 25.66 -8.30
N SER A 479 -6.41 25.62 -7.95
CA SER A 479 -5.65 24.37 -8.09
C SER A 479 -6.12 23.33 -7.06
N LEU A 480 -6.01 22.04 -7.41
CA LEU A 480 -6.51 20.96 -6.56
C LEU A 480 -5.68 20.84 -5.29
N LEU A 481 -4.36 20.95 -5.43
CA LEU A 481 -3.34 20.77 -4.41
C LEU A 481 -2.59 22.08 -4.13
N SER A 482 -3.34 23.19 -4.15
CA SER A 482 -2.89 24.46 -3.57
C SER A 482 -2.49 24.22 -2.12
N GLU A 483 -1.36 24.79 -1.71
CA GLU A 483 -0.95 24.80 -0.30
C GLU A 483 -1.90 25.73 0.49
N ASN A 484 -3.07 25.18 0.83
CA ASN A 484 -3.94 25.71 1.84
C ASN A 484 -3.20 25.60 3.17
N VAL A 485 -2.42 26.63 3.51
CA VAL A 485 -1.92 26.87 4.86
C VAL A 485 -3.16 27.06 5.74
N LEU A 486 -3.59 25.96 6.37
CA LEU A 486 -4.71 25.95 7.30
C LEU A 486 -4.41 26.97 8.39
N THR A 487 -5.26 27.99 8.51
CA THR A 487 -5.08 28.99 9.56
C THR A 487 -5.39 28.37 10.92
N ASP A 488 -4.85 28.94 11.99
CA ASP A 488 -5.19 28.49 13.35
C ASP A 488 -6.71 28.61 13.64
N ASP A 489 -7.42 29.50 12.94
CA ASP A 489 -8.88 29.62 12.94
C ASP A 489 -9.58 28.44 12.23
N GLU A 490 -9.03 27.95 11.11
CA GLU A 490 -9.53 26.73 10.45
C GLU A 490 -9.23 25.48 11.29
N ILE A 491 -8.07 25.40 11.93
CA ILE A 491 -7.66 24.28 12.79
C ILE A 491 -8.50 24.26 14.08
N SER A 492 -8.71 25.41 14.72
CA SER A 492 -9.56 25.51 15.92
C SER A 492 -11.04 25.22 15.60
N THR A 493 -11.61 25.84 14.56
CA THR A 493 -13.03 25.58 14.22
C THR A 493 -13.28 24.17 13.67
N THR A 494 -12.29 23.50 13.06
CA THR A 494 -12.42 22.06 12.71
C THR A 494 -12.29 21.16 13.92
N ARG A 495 -11.45 21.52 14.90
CA ARG A 495 -11.37 20.85 16.20
C ARG A 495 -12.68 20.95 16.98
N GLU A 496 -13.30 22.12 17.06
CA GLU A 496 -14.63 22.31 17.68
C GLU A 496 -15.71 21.46 16.99
N LYS A 497 -15.70 21.41 15.65
CA LYS A 497 -16.59 20.52 14.87
C LYS A 497 -16.32 19.03 15.17
N PHE A 498 -15.07 18.64 15.38
CA PHE A 498 -14.72 17.26 15.74
C PHE A 498 -15.17 16.90 17.17
N GLU A 499 -14.91 17.77 18.15
CA GLU A 499 -15.29 17.59 19.56
C GLU A 499 -16.83 17.61 19.76
N THR A 500 -17.58 18.30 18.89
CA THR A 500 -19.05 18.26 18.87
C THR A 500 -19.65 17.05 18.12
N VAL A 501 -18.99 16.54 17.06
CA VAL A 501 -19.41 15.32 16.34
C VAL A 501 -19.07 14.03 17.10
N ILE A 502 -17.93 14.00 17.80
CA ILE A 502 -17.50 12.87 18.65
C ILE A 502 -17.38 13.34 20.11
N PRO A 503 -18.50 13.65 20.78
CA PRO A 503 -18.47 14.13 22.15
C PRO A 503 -17.94 13.02 23.08
N TYR A 504 -16.95 13.38 23.89
CA TYR A 504 -16.32 12.45 24.84
C TYR A 504 -17.39 11.89 25.79
N LYS A 505 -17.57 10.55 25.81
CA LYS A 505 -18.71 9.90 26.46
C LYS A 505 -18.55 9.81 27.98
N THR A 506 -18.59 10.97 28.64
CA THR A 506 -18.54 11.15 30.10
C THR A 506 -19.75 10.57 30.83
N LYS A 507 -20.87 10.36 30.13
CA LYS A 507 -22.07 9.68 30.66
C LYS A 507 -21.74 8.21 30.97
N ARG A 508 -21.48 7.94 32.25
CA ARG A 508 -21.19 6.62 32.82
C ARG A 508 -22.23 5.60 32.35
N TYR A 509 -21.76 4.51 31.72
CA TYR A 509 -22.62 3.45 31.20
C TYR A 509 -23.44 2.80 32.33
N PHE A 510 -24.68 2.38 32.04
CA PHE A 510 -25.62 1.84 33.05
C PHE A 510 -25.09 0.60 33.79
N ASN A 511 -24.20 -0.15 33.14
CA ASN A 511 -23.47 -1.26 33.77
C ASN A 511 -22.18 -0.72 34.42
N THR A 512 -22.03 -0.93 35.73
CA THR A 512 -20.83 -0.53 36.51
C THR A 512 -19.56 -1.27 36.11
N HIS A 513 -19.68 -2.39 35.39
CA HIS A 513 -18.55 -3.16 34.86
C HIS A 513 -18.69 -3.37 33.35
N VAL A 514 -17.55 -3.60 32.69
CA VAL A 514 -17.36 -3.63 31.22
C VAL A 514 -18.42 -4.42 30.46
N THR A 515 -18.92 -5.54 30.99
CA THR A 515 -20.01 -6.31 30.37
C THR A 515 -21.25 -6.42 31.27
N PRO A 516 -22.46 -6.56 30.68
CA PRO A 516 -23.67 -6.86 31.44
C PRO A 516 -23.58 -8.19 32.21
N GLN A 517 -22.85 -9.17 31.67
CA GLN A 517 -22.66 -10.48 32.30
C GLN A 517 -21.82 -10.36 33.59
N LEU A 518 -20.70 -9.63 33.53
CA LEU A 518 -19.88 -9.34 34.72
C LEU A 518 -20.66 -8.50 35.74
N SER A 519 -21.40 -7.49 35.27
CA SER A 519 -22.25 -6.67 36.13
C SER A 519 -23.38 -7.46 36.80
N ARG A 520 -23.93 -8.50 36.16
CA ARG A 520 -24.89 -9.43 36.80
C ARG A 520 -24.21 -10.28 37.86
N ARG A 521 -23.03 -10.85 37.59
CA ARG A 521 -22.26 -11.65 38.58
C ARG A 521 -21.86 -10.84 39.80
N MET A 522 -21.32 -9.63 39.62
CA MET A 522 -20.92 -8.75 40.73
C MET A 522 -22.10 -8.18 41.54
N LYS A 523 -23.34 -8.25 41.01
CA LYS A 523 -24.57 -7.88 41.74
C LYS A 523 -25.20 -9.03 42.55
N VAL A 524 -24.65 -10.25 42.49
CA VAL A 524 -25.13 -11.36 43.33
C VAL A 524 -24.79 -11.07 44.79
N LYS A 525 -25.81 -11.02 45.64
CA LYS A 525 -25.61 -10.86 47.09
C LYS A 525 -24.80 -12.04 47.63
N THR A 526 -23.72 -11.75 48.33
CA THR A 526 -22.87 -12.72 49.03
C THR A 526 -22.86 -12.38 50.52
N GLY A 527 -22.87 -13.40 51.38
CA GLY A 527 -22.90 -13.21 52.83
C GLY A 527 -23.25 -14.49 53.58
N LEU A 528 -22.74 -14.63 54.81
CA LEU A 528 -22.92 -15.82 55.65
C LEU A 528 -24.40 -16.10 56.00
N GLU A 529 -25.25 -15.08 55.98
CA GLU A 529 -26.70 -15.19 56.21
C GLU A 529 -27.39 -16.08 55.18
N LEU A 530 -26.93 -16.04 53.91
CA LEU A 530 -27.47 -16.86 52.80
C LEU A 530 -27.01 -18.32 52.87
N LEU A 531 -26.01 -18.64 53.70
CA LEU A 531 -25.53 -20.01 53.93
C LEU A 531 -26.26 -20.71 55.08
N ARG A 532 -27.25 -20.06 55.72
CA ARG A 532 -28.12 -20.69 56.72
C ARG A 532 -29.08 -21.66 56.02
N THR A 533 -28.67 -22.93 55.94
CA THR A 533 -29.50 -24.03 55.46
C THR A 533 -30.81 -24.10 56.24
N LYS A 534 -31.91 -24.37 55.54
CA LYS A 534 -33.20 -24.70 56.17
C LYS A 534 -33.06 -25.99 57.02
N ALA A 535 -34.01 -26.18 57.94
CA ALA A 535 -33.98 -27.26 58.93
C ALA A 535 -33.83 -28.66 58.33
N GLU A 536 -33.39 -29.61 59.16
CA GLU A 536 -33.32 -31.04 58.81
C GLU A 536 -34.69 -31.53 58.31
N VAL A 537 -34.71 -32.18 57.15
CA VAL A 537 -35.95 -32.72 56.56
C VAL A 537 -36.30 -34.01 57.27
N ASP A 538 -37.50 -34.07 57.83
CA ASP A 538 -38.07 -35.29 58.38
C ASP A 538 -38.53 -36.22 57.24
N TYR A 539 -37.66 -37.15 56.88
CA TYR A 539 -37.96 -38.17 55.88
C TYR A 539 -38.94 -39.25 56.37
N GLU A 540 -39.20 -39.37 57.67
CA GLU A 540 -40.06 -40.43 58.22
C GLU A 540 -41.53 -40.08 57.98
N SER A 541 -41.96 -38.86 58.34
CA SER A 541 -43.33 -38.43 58.04
C SER A 541 -43.59 -38.16 56.55
N GLU A 542 -42.57 -38.08 55.69
CA GLU A 542 -42.77 -38.10 54.23
C GLU A 542 -42.99 -39.52 53.69
N ILE A 543 -42.20 -40.51 54.12
CA ILE A 543 -42.38 -41.92 53.72
C ILE A 543 -43.74 -42.45 54.20
N GLU A 544 -44.14 -42.16 55.44
CA GLU A 544 -45.45 -42.55 55.98
C GLU A 544 -46.64 -42.00 55.18
N LYS A 545 -46.50 -40.88 54.47
CA LYS A 545 -47.56 -40.33 53.62
C LYS A 545 -47.68 -41.14 52.33
N ILE A 546 -46.55 -41.41 51.66
CA ILE A 546 -46.52 -42.22 50.45
C ILE A 546 -47.00 -43.66 50.73
N ASP A 547 -46.70 -44.23 51.90
CA ASP A 547 -47.18 -45.56 52.29
C ASP A 547 -48.71 -45.58 52.49
N LYS A 548 -49.30 -44.49 53.00
CA LYS A 548 -50.77 -44.34 53.12
C LYS A 548 -51.43 -44.09 51.76
N GLU A 549 -50.78 -43.32 50.89
CA GLU A 549 -51.23 -43.10 49.50
C GLU A 549 -51.19 -44.39 48.68
N LEU A 550 -50.13 -45.21 48.80
CA LEU A 550 -49.96 -46.50 48.13
C LEU A 550 -51.05 -47.53 48.45
N LEU A 551 -51.61 -47.49 49.67
CA LEU A 551 -52.75 -48.33 50.07
C LEU A 551 -54.07 -47.92 49.39
N SER A 552 -54.12 -46.73 48.79
CA SER A 552 -55.31 -46.15 48.15
C SER A 552 -55.16 -45.88 46.65
N ALA A 553 -54.00 -46.19 46.06
CA ALA A 553 -53.63 -45.79 44.70
C ALA A 553 -54.02 -46.82 43.63
N ASP A 554 -54.45 -46.33 42.45
CA ASP A 554 -54.71 -47.14 41.26
C ASP A 554 -53.44 -47.78 40.69
N LEU A 555 -53.61 -48.91 39.98
CA LEU A 555 -52.52 -49.75 39.44
C LEU A 555 -51.51 -48.99 38.55
N GLU A 556 -51.94 -47.91 37.88
CA GLU A 556 -51.09 -47.09 37.01
C GLU A 556 -50.23 -46.07 37.79
N SER A 557 -50.67 -45.60 38.96
CA SER A 557 -49.95 -44.59 39.76
C SER A 557 -49.04 -45.18 40.85
N LYS A 558 -49.32 -46.42 41.30
CA LYS A 558 -48.44 -47.21 42.18
C LYS A 558 -46.93 -47.22 41.81
N PRO A 559 -46.50 -47.41 40.54
CA PRO A 559 -45.07 -47.44 40.21
C PRO A 559 -44.35 -46.13 40.49
N GLU A 560 -44.93 -44.97 40.16
CA GLU A 560 -44.32 -43.67 40.48
C GLU A 560 -44.21 -43.43 41.99
N LEU A 561 -45.24 -43.84 42.75
CA LEU A 561 -45.24 -43.70 44.21
C LEU A 561 -44.16 -44.59 44.84
N ILE A 562 -43.91 -45.80 44.31
CA ILE A 562 -42.82 -46.68 44.76
C ILE A 562 -41.44 -46.11 44.41
N GLU A 563 -41.26 -45.48 43.24
CA GLU A 563 -40.00 -44.79 42.93
C GLU A 563 -39.78 -43.61 43.89
N LYS A 564 -40.80 -42.78 44.10
CA LYS A 564 -40.76 -41.65 45.06
C LYS A 564 -40.45 -42.15 46.49
N ARG A 565 -41.10 -43.23 46.95
CA ARG A 565 -40.81 -43.92 48.22
C ARG A 565 -39.35 -44.36 48.30
N THR A 566 -38.85 -45.05 47.28
CA THR A 566 -37.49 -45.60 47.23
C THR A 566 -36.44 -44.50 47.23
N VAL A 567 -36.69 -43.38 46.54
CA VAL A 567 -35.82 -42.19 46.56
C VAL A 567 -35.83 -41.51 47.94
N LEU A 568 -36.95 -41.49 48.67
CA LEU A 568 -36.99 -41.01 50.05
C LEU A 568 -36.27 -41.96 51.03
N ILE A 569 -36.47 -43.28 50.91
CA ILE A 569 -35.74 -44.29 51.69
C ILE A 569 -34.23 -44.16 51.44
N TRP A 570 -33.79 -43.96 50.20
CA TRP A 570 -32.38 -43.73 49.88
C TRP A 570 -31.82 -42.43 50.49
N LYS A 571 -32.61 -41.34 50.51
CA LYS A 571 -32.24 -40.09 51.21
C LYS A 571 -32.15 -40.30 52.72
N LYS A 572 -33.12 -40.99 53.33
CA LYS A 572 -33.14 -41.38 54.75
C LYS A 572 -31.92 -42.23 55.11
N LEU A 573 -31.61 -43.26 54.33
CA LEU A 573 -30.42 -44.10 54.52
C LEU A 573 -29.14 -43.27 54.39
N LYS A 574 -29.00 -42.43 53.36
CA LYS A 574 -27.82 -41.57 53.17
C LYS A 574 -27.61 -40.59 54.33
N TYR A 575 -28.69 -40.13 54.96
CA TYR A 575 -28.68 -39.26 56.15
C TYR A 575 -28.35 -40.05 57.43
N ASN A 576 -29.06 -41.15 57.69
CA ASN A 576 -28.84 -42.01 58.86
C ASN A 576 -27.43 -42.62 58.87
N ARG A 577 -26.86 -42.96 57.70
CA ARG A 577 -25.47 -43.42 57.56
C ARG A 577 -24.46 -42.46 58.20
N ASN A 578 -24.73 -41.15 58.19
CA ASN A 578 -23.84 -40.15 58.79
C ASN A 578 -24.12 -39.92 60.29
N LYS A 579 -25.32 -40.24 60.80
CA LYS A 579 -25.70 -40.08 62.22
C LYS A 579 -25.55 -41.37 63.06
N GLN A 580 -25.66 -42.54 62.43
CA GLN A 580 -25.72 -43.87 63.04
C GLN A 580 -24.94 -44.90 62.21
N TRP A 581 -23.66 -44.63 61.92
CA TRP A 581 -22.83 -45.50 61.07
C TRP A 581 -22.73 -46.95 61.57
N LEU A 582 -22.64 -47.17 62.89
CA LEU A 582 -22.41 -48.50 63.48
C LEU A 582 -23.61 -49.44 63.37
N SER A 583 -24.82 -48.94 63.62
CA SER A 583 -26.08 -49.69 63.43
C SER A 583 -26.65 -49.58 62.01
N PHE A 584 -25.90 -48.96 61.08
CA PHE A 584 -26.37 -48.78 59.69
C PHE A 584 -26.64 -50.11 59.00
N GLY A 585 -25.89 -51.18 59.31
CA GLY A 585 -26.13 -52.51 58.75
C GLY A 585 -27.53 -53.02 59.08
N GLU A 586 -27.87 -53.09 60.37
CA GLU A 586 -29.17 -53.54 60.88
C GLU A 586 -30.32 -52.69 60.33
N VAL A 587 -30.22 -51.37 60.48
CA VAL A 587 -31.22 -50.40 59.98
C VAL A 587 -31.37 -50.45 58.45
N SER A 588 -30.30 -50.78 57.72
CA SER A 588 -30.39 -50.96 56.25
C SER A 588 -31.04 -52.27 55.85
N SER A 589 -30.87 -53.36 56.62
CA SER A 589 -31.57 -54.63 56.37
C SER A 589 -33.06 -54.44 56.57
N GLU A 590 -33.48 -53.90 57.73
CA GLU A 590 -34.90 -53.64 58.04
C GLU A 590 -35.57 -52.73 57.00
N LEU A 591 -34.91 -51.65 56.55
CA LEU A 591 -35.48 -50.72 55.56
C LEU A 591 -35.46 -51.24 54.11
N VAL A 592 -34.65 -52.25 53.79
CA VAL A 592 -34.61 -52.88 52.45
C VAL A 592 -35.56 -54.08 52.38
N GLU A 593 -35.62 -54.91 53.43
CA GLU A 593 -36.56 -56.03 53.54
C GLU A 593 -38.02 -55.54 53.54
N ASN A 594 -38.31 -54.41 54.20
CA ASN A 594 -39.61 -53.73 54.13
C ASN A 594 -39.86 -52.95 52.82
N ASN A 595 -39.08 -53.20 51.75
CA ASN A 595 -39.23 -52.55 50.44
C ASN A 595 -39.55 -53.52 49.28
N ASP A 596 -39.81 -54.80 49.56
CA ASP A 596 -40.11 -55.87 48.59
C ASP A 596 -41.49 -55.77 47.90
N LEU A 597 -42.10 -54.58 47.93
CA LEU A 597 -43.38 -54.22 47.28
C LEU A 597 -43.31 -54.35 45.76
N THR A 598 -42.14 -54.14 45.15
CA THR A 598 -41.89 -54.33 43.71
C THR A 598 -42.15 -55.77 43.27
N CYS A 599 -41.61 -56.74 44.01
CA CYS A 599 -41.77 -58.17 43.72
C CYS A 599 -43.21 -58.66 43.96
N SER A 600 -44.03 -57.91 44.72
CA SER A 600 -45.47 -58.16 44.84
C SER A 600 -46.24 -57.63 43.63
N LEU A 601 -45.92 -56.42 43.13
CA LEU A 601 -46.58 -55.84 41.94
C LEU A 601 -46.31 -56.63 40.65
N GLU A 602 -45.12 -57.20 40.48
CA GLU A 602 -44.85 -58.11 39.37
C GLU A 602 -45.74 -59.35 39.42
N LYS A 603 -45.98 -59.90 40.62
CA LYS A 603 -46.87 -61.05 40.84
C LYS A 603 -48.36 -60.70 40.68
N GLU A 604 -48.76 -59.45 40.93
CA GLU A 604 -50.11 -58.97 40.61
C GLU A 604 -50.30 -58.80 39.10
N LYS A 605 -49.37 -58.13 38.41
CA LYS A 605 -49.41 -57.96 36.94
C LYS A 605 -49.40 -59.30 36.20
N LEU A 606 -48.60 -60.27 36.64
CA LEU A 606 -48.58 -61.62 36.06
C LEU A 606 -49.90 -62.37 36.26
N LYS A 607 -50.65 -62.12 37.34
CA LYS A 607 -52.00 -62.69 37.53
C LYS A 607 -53.03 -62.02 36.62
N GLU A 608 -52.98 -60.69 36.48
CA GLU A 608 -53.86 -59.97 35.54
C GLU A 608 -53.62 -60.41 34.09
N GLU A 609 -52.36 -60.55 33.65
CA GLU A 609 -52.04 -61.08 32.33
C GLU A 609 -52.53 -62.52 32.13
N GLN A 610 -52.49 -63.37 33.17
CA GLN A 610 -52.99 -64.74 33.09
C GLN A 610 -54.52 -64.79 33.00
N GLN A 611 -55.24 -63.93 33.73
CA GLN A 611 -56.70 -63.81 33.58
C GLN A 611 -57.09 -63.26 32.19
N ARG A 612 -56.42 -62.19 31.72
CA ARG A 612 -56.66 -61.66 30.37
C ARG A 612 -56.33 -62.68 29.26
N LYS A 613 -55.43 -63.64 29.51
CA LYS A 613 -55.13 -64.77 28.58
C LYS A 613 -56.13 -65.93 28.70
N SER A 614 -56.82 -66.12 29.82
CA SER A 614 -57.90 -67.12 29.92
C SER A 614 -59.21 -66.67 29.26
N ASP A 615 -59.51 -65.36 29.26
CA ASP A 615 -60.78 -64.84 28.74
C ASP A 615 -60.80 -64.71 27.19
N VAL A 616 -59.64 -64.76 26.53
CA VAL A 616 -59.50 -64.60 25.06
C VAL A 616 -59.66 -65.92 24.27
N MET A 617 -59.68 -67.09 24.94
CA MET A 617 -59.91 -68.39 24.26
C MET A 617 -61.40 -68.80 24.19
N LYS A 618 -62.31 -67.83 23.99
CA LYS A 618 -63.75 -68.08 23.84
C LYS A 618 -64.47 -67.14 22.85
N GLU A 619 -63.91 -66.94 21.66
CA GLU A 619 -64.70 -66.74 20.43
C GLU A 619 -63.81 -66.86 19.18
N ASP A 620 -63.81 -68.03 18.54
CA ASP A 620 -63.38 -68.16 17.16
C ASP A 620 -64.48 -67.59 16.24
N SER A 621 -64.12 -66.82 15.21
CA SER A 621 -64.26 -67.28 13.81
C SER A 621 -64.14 -66.17 12.74
N HIS A 622 -63.89 -66.64 11.51
CA HIS A 622 -64.01 -65.99 10.20
C HIS A 622 -62.95 -64.98 9.70
N ASP A 623 -62.18 -65.49 8.74
CA ASP A 623 -61.92 -64.95 7.40
C ASP A 623 -60.99 -63.73 7.25
N GLU A 624 -59.82 -63.94 6.65
CA GLU A 624 -59.51 -63.78 5.20
C GLU A 624 -59.45 -62.30 4.78
N LYS A 625 -58.51 -61.80 3.98
CA LYS A 625 -57.32 -62.29 3.24
C LYS A 625 -56.89 -61.08 2.41
N LEU A 626 -55.59 -60.81 2.25
CA LEU A 626 -55.05 -60.03 1.11
C LEU A 626 -55.55 -58.55 1.06
N GLU A 627 -54.91 -57.59 0.39
CA GLU A 627 -53.55 -57.51 -0.18
C GLU A 627 -53.03 -56.06 -0.07
N LYS A 628 -51.88 -55.79 -0.72
CA LYS A 628 -51.40 -54.56 -1.41
C LYS A 628 -52.25 -53.26 -1.28
N GLU A 629 -51.66 -52.06 -1.35
CA GLU A 629 -50.61 -51.65 -2.30
C GLU A 629 -49.99 -50.28 -1.91
N THR A 630 -48.73 -50.03 -2.31
CA THR A 630 -48.10 -48.69 -2.61
C THR A 630 -48.12 -47.57 -1.51
N ASP A 631 -47.36 -46.46 -1.58
CA ASP A 631 -46.26 -46.04 -2.47
C ASP A 631 -45.23 -45.11 -1.76
N GLU A 632 -44.25 -44.63 -2.54
CA GLU A 632 -43.45 -43.40 -2.40
C GLU A 632 -42.66 -43.10 -1.09
N VAL A 633 -41.36 -43.29 -1.25
CA VAL A 633 -40.25 -42.45 -0.75
C VAL A 633 -40.61 -40.97 -0.48
N LYS A 634 -40.28 -40.47 0.72
CA LYS A 634 -39.71 -39.11 0.91
C LYS A 634 -38.90 -38.98 2.20
N SER A 635 -38.05 -37.96 2.22
CA SER A 635 -37.06 -37.71 3.27
C SER A 635 -37.48 -36.60 4.25
N GLY A 636 -37.46 -36.93 5.55
CA GLY A 636 -36.83 -36.07 6.56
C GLY A 636 -37.71 -35.13 7.41
N VAL A 637 -37.31 -35.06 8.68
CA VAL A 637 -37.37 -33.90 9.60
C VAL A 637 -38.73 -33.56 10.25
N ASN A 638 -38.73 -33.73 11.58
CA ASN A 638 -39.65 -33.19 12.61
C ASN A 638 -41.12 -33.68 12.57
N ALA A 639 -41.83 -33.87 13.70
CA ALA A 639 -41.67 -33.33 15.07
C ALA A 639 -42.01 -31.82 15.20
N ASP A 640 -43.13 -31.47 14.55
CA ASP A 640 -44.24 -30.70 15.12
C ASP A 640 -43.99 -29.25 15.56
N ILE A 641 -44.24 -28.38 14.59
CA ILE A 641 -44.80 -27.02 14.76
C ILE A 641 -46.31 -27.15 15.03
N VAL A 642 -46.93 -26.12 15.64
CA VAL A 642 -48.33 -25.60 15.52
C VAL A 642 -48.68 -24.96 16.88
N SER A 643 -49.19 -23.73 17.01
CA SER A 643 -50.31 -23.04 16.33
C SER A 643 -50.13 -21.50 16.48
N THR A 644 -50.76 -20.53 15.81
CA THR A 644 -51.56 -20.32 14.56
C THR A 644 -51.92 -18.82 14.53
N ASN A 645 -52.13 -18.09 13.43
CA ASN A 645 -51.79 -18.26 12.00
C ASN A 645 -51.96 -16.88 11.30
N ASP A 646 -51.55 -16.76 10.03
CA ASP A 646 -52.05 -15.84 8.97
C ASP A 646 -52.18 -14.31 9.25
N SER A 647 -51.76 -13.40 8.36
CA SER A 647 -52.14 -13.42 6.93
C SER A 647 -51.19 -12.66 5.99
N LYS A 648 -50.83 -13.34 4.90
CA LYS A 648 -50.69 -12.88 3.50
C LYS A 648 -50.48 -11.38 3.14
N SER A 649 -49.44 -11.20 2.29
CA SER A 649 -49.45 -10.47 1.00
C SER A 649 -48.93 -9.02 0.88
N ILE A 650 -48.42 -8.77 -0.35
CA ILE A 650 -48.34 -7.50 -1.12
C ILE A 650 -47.11 -6.58 -0.92
N GLU A 651 -46.37 -6.49 -2.05
CA GLU A 651 -45.63 -5.36 -2.65
C GLU A 651 -44.47 -4.62 -1.96
N SER A 652 -43.60 -4.10 -2.84
CA SER A 652 -42.44 -3.26 -2.56
C SER A 652 -42.84 -1.83 -2.19
N PRO A 653 -42.21 -1.19 -1.20
CA PRO A 653 -42.23 0.27 -1.07
C PRO A 653 -41.29 0.92 -2.10
N ALA A 654 -41.66 2.10 -2.59
CA ALA A 654 -41.00 2.77 -3.71
C ALA A 654 -39.84 3.71 -3.29
N LYS A 655 -39.27 4.41 -4.28
CA LYS A 655 -38.53 5.66 -4.07
C LYS A 655 -39.41 6.69 -3.32
N PRO A 656 -38.81 7.68 -2.64
CA PRO A 656 -39.57 8.83 -2.16
C PRO A 656 -40.11 9.64 -3.34
N GLU A 657 -41.38 10.02 -3.29
CA GLU A 657 -41.95 11.09 -4.12
C GLU A 657 -42.32 12.31 -3.26
N HIS A 658 -42.31 13.48 -3.89
CA HIS A 658 -42.57 14.76 -3.24
C HIS A 658 -44.06 14.98 -2.99
N VAL A 659 -44.36 15.64 -1.87
CA VAL A 659 -45.64 16.33 -1.68
C VAL A 659 -45.80 17.42 -2.75
N LYS A 660 -46.95 17.46 -3.41
CA LYS A 660 -47.42 18.61 -4.20
C LYS A 660 -48.85 18.98 -3.80
N LYS A 661 -49.02 20.28 -3.57
CA LYS A 661 -50.26 21.09 -3.59
C LYS A 661 -49.79 22.55 -3.67
N ASP A 662 -50.25 23.44 -4.53
CA ASP A 662 -50.98 23.34 -5.81
C ASP A 662 -50.24 24.32 -6.78
N GLU A 663 -50.67 24.85 -7.93
CA GLU A 663 -51.82 24.73 -8.85
C GLU A 663 -51.32 25.28 -10.23
N GLU A 664 -52.07 25.14 -11.34
CA GLU A 664 -51.86 25.80 -12.67
C GLU A 664 -50.54 25.48 -13.46
N GLY A 665 -50.52 25.39 -14.79
CA GLY A 665 -51.59 25.40 -15.80
C GLY A 665 -51.10 25.13 -17.24
N GLU A 666 -52.05 24.68 -18.09
CA GLU A 666 -52.05 24.59 -19.58
C GLU A 666 -51.12 23.60 -20.34
N GLU A 667 -51.53 23.32 -21.59
CA GLU A 667 -51.06 22.26 -22.50
C GLU A 667 -50.44 22.86 -23.79
N GLU A 668 -49.69 22.07 -24.57
CA GLU A 668 -50.13 21.68 -25.94
C GLU A 668 -49.27 20.55 -26.55
N LYS A 669 -49.53 20.19 -27.81
CA LYS A 669 -49.11 18.94 -28.48
C LYS A 669 -48.30 19.19 -29.77
N ASP A 670 -48.02 18.07 -30.46
CA ASP A 670 -47.48 17.95 -31.82
C ASP A 670 -45.97 18.28 -32.01
N GLY A 671 -45.27 17.66 -32.97
CA GLY A 671 -45.65 16.53 -33.81
C GLY A 671 -44.71 16.29 -35.01
N ILE A 672 -45.04 15.26 -35.81
CA ILE A 672 -44.59 15.04 -37.21
C ILE A 672 -43.14 14.53 -37.43
N ARG A 673 -42.97 13.77 -38.53
CA ARG A 673 -41.72 13.20 -39.07
C ARG A 673 -41.26 13.99 -40.31
N THR A 674 -39.97 13.93 -40.66
CA THR A 674 -39.53 14.10 -42.06
C THR A 674 -38.24 13.33 -42.38
N ASN A 675 -38.03 13.05 -43.68
CA ASN A 675 -36.81 12.49 -44.26
C ASN A 675 -36.09 13.57 -45.11
N GLY A 676 -34.80 13.35 -45.45
CA GLY A 676 -34.00 14.18 -46.37
C GLY A 676 -32.56 14.33 -45.83
N ALA A 677 -31.44 13.98 -46.49
CA ALA A 677 -31.08 13.66 -47.88
C ALA A 677 -30.69 14.85 -48.78
N GLU A 678 -29.40 15.23 -48.73
CA GLU A 678 -28.51 15.80 -49.77
C GLU A 678 -27.08 15.78 -49.16
N VAL A 679 -25.94 15.43 -49.77
CA VAL A 679 -25.37 15.43 -51.14
C VAL A 679 -24.53 16.70 -51.44
N VAL A 680 -23.49 16.53 -52.29
CA VAL A 680 -22.37 17.45 -52.61
C VAL A 680 -21.28 17.52 -51.51
N GLY A 681 -19.98 17.34 -51.81
CA GLY A 681 -19.35 16.84 -53.05
C GLY A 681 -17.89 17.31 -53.23
N THR A 682 -17.02 16.43 -53.74
CA THR A 682 -15.71 16.73 -54.40
C THR A 682 -14.63 17.50 -53.58
N ASN A 683 -13.33 17.18 -53.65
CA ASN A 683 -12.52 16.77 -54.80
C ASN A 683 -11.61 15.56 -54.53
N GLN A 684 -11.15 14.95 -55.63
CA GLN A 684 -9.97 14.07 -55.67
C GLN A 684 -8.69 14.91 -55.73
N GLU A 685 -7.57 14.34 -55.30
CA GLU A 685 -6.39 14.31 -56.16
C GLU A 685 -5.63 12.99 -55.91
N SER A 686 -4.98 12.46 -56.94
CA SER A 686 -4.52 11.06 -56.97
C SER A 686 -3.31 10.85 -57.88
N SER A 687 -2.30 10.12 -57.39
CA SER A 687 -1.24 9.45 -58.16
C SER A 687 -0.28 8.76 -57.18
N ASP A 688 0.46 7.70 -57.50
CA ASP A 688 0.24 6.54 -58.38
C ASP A 688 1.03 5.37 -57.72
N LEU A 689 0.50 4.15 -57.59
CA LEU A 689 0.46 3.08 -58.60
C LEU A 689 1.82 2.66 -59.19
N ASP A 690 2.45 1.66 -58.56
CA ASP A 690 2.82 0.37 -59.17
C ASP A 690 3.03 -0.66 -58.02
N LYS A 691 2.51 -1.90 -57.96
CA LYS A 691 2.35 -3.04 -58.92
C LYS A 691 3.69 -3.69 -59.28
N MET A 692 3.96 -4.96 -58.96
CA MET A 692 3.21 -6.22 -59.18
C MET A 692 3.28 -7.16 -57.95
N GLU A 693 2.38 -8.11 -57.66
CA GLU A 693 1.90 -9.29 -58.43
C GLU A 693 3.07 -10.31 -58.67
N VAL A 694 2.96 -11.63 -58.49
CA VAL A 694 1.88 -12.61 -58.76
C VAL A 694 1.90 -13.83 -57.80
N ASP A 695 0.70 -14.33 -57.45
CA ASP A 695 0.20 -15.67 -57.02
C ASP A 695 0.95 -16.68 -56.10
N GLY A 696 0.14 -17.45 -55.37
CA GLY A 696 0.53 -18.63 -54.57
C GLY A 696 -0.68 -19.33 -53.92
N ASN A 697 -1.48 -20.04 -54.71
CA ASN A 697 -2.84 -20.48 -54.36
C ASN A 697 -2.90 -21.66 -53.35
N SER A 698 -3.80 -21.60 -52.37
CA SER A 698 -4.45 -22.80 -51.77
C SER A 698 -5.75 -22.41 -51.02
N GLU A 699 -6.83 -23.16 -51.25
CA GLU A 699 -8.15 -22.97 -50.62
C GLU A 699 -8.45 -24.01 -49.51
N GLN A 700 -9.58 -23.80 -48.83
CA GLN A 700 -10.36 -24.76 -48.02
C GLN A 700 -9.82 -25.12 -46.62
N GLY A 701 -10.71 -25.26 -45.62
CA GLY A 701 -10.30 -26.00 -44.41
C GLY A 701 -11.08 -25.94 -43.09
N ALA A 702 -12.14 -25.13 -42.91
CA ALA A 702 -13.00 -25.13 -41.70
C ALA A 702 -12.33 -24.84 -40.33
N GLY A 703 -13.13 -24.86 -39.25
CA GLY A 703 -12.66 -24.91 -37.86
C GLY A 703 -12.60 -23.58 -37.09
N VAL A 704 -13.73 -23.14 -36.52
CA VAL A 704 -13.72 -22.19 -35.39
C VAL A 704 -13.31 -22.95 -34.12
N ALA A 705 -12.00 -23.06 -33.90
CA ALA A 705 -11.45 -23.68 -32.70
C ALA A 705 -11.39 -22.66 -31.55
N LEU A 706 -12.16 -22.92 -30.48
CA LEU A 706 -11.87 -22.34 -29.17
C LEU A 706 -10.53 -22.92 -28.67
N PRO A 707 -9.63 -22.10 -28.09
CA PRO A 707 -8.39 -22.62 -27.53
C PRO A 707 -8.68 -23.47 -26.30
N GLU A 708 -8.35 -24.77 -26.35
CA GLU A 708 -8.40 -25.64 -25.19
C GLU A 708 -7.38 -25.20 -24.13
N ASN A 709 -7.82 -25.03 -22.88
CA ASN A 709 -6.94 -24.72 -21.76
C ASN A 709 -6.13 -25.96 -21.34
N VAL A 710 -5.06 -26.27 -22.08
CA VAL A 710 -4.09 -27.31 -21.73
C VAL A 710 -3.30 -26.86 -20.49
N SER A 711 -3.75 -27.27 -19.30
CA SER A 711 -3.11 -26.95 -18.02
C SER A 711 -1.64 -27.44 -17.99
N ARG A 712 -0.70 -26.49 -18.05
CA ARG A 712 0.75 -26.77 -18.07
C ARG A 712 1.21 -27.20 -16.67
N LYS A 713 1.82 -28.38 -16.56
CA LYS A 713 2.43 -28.87 -15.31
C LYS A 713 3.93 -28.62 -15.34
N ARG A 714 4.41 -27.74 -14.46
CA ARG A 714 5.84 -27.49 -14.22
C ARG A 714 6.43 -28.57 -13.31
N ALA A 715 7.66 -29.00 -13.58
CA ALA A 715 8.44 -29.81 -12.65
C ALA A 715 9.02 -28.89 -11.57
N ARG A 716 8.64 -29.10 -10.29
CA ARG A 716 9.22 -28.33 -9.18
C ARG A 716 10.71 -28.62 -9.04
N SER A 717 11.51 -27.58 -8.81
CA SER A 717 12.82 -27.74 -8.19
C SER A 717 12.64 -28.34 -6.78
N PRO A 718 13.60 -29.16 -6.28
CA PRO A 718 13.52 -29.67 -4.93
C PRO A 718 13.56 -28.51 -3.93
N GLU A 719 12.58 -28.48 -3.02
CA GLU A 719 12.57 -27.56 -1.88
C GLU A 719 13.76 -27.92 -0.96
N PRO A 720 14.59 -26.96 -0.50
CA PRO A 720 15.72 -27.27 0.36
C PRO A 720 15.20 -27.75 1.72
N GLU A 721 15.41 -29.04 2.01
CA GLU A 721 15.00 -29.63 3.28
C GLU A 721 15.67 -28.90 4.45
N THR A 722 14.86 -28.35 5.35
CA THR A 722 15.38 -27.80 6.60
C THR A 722 15.75 -28.96 7.51
N GLU A 723 17.05 -29.15 7.79
CA GLU A 723 17.57 -30.20 8.67
C GLU A 723 17.09 -30.03 10.12
N VAL A 724 15.83 -30.38 10.40
CA VAL A 724 15.33 -30.58 11.77
C VAL A 724 15.92 -31.88 12.28
N LYS A 725 17.17 -31.80 12.75
CA LYS A 725 17.91 -32.90 13.39
C LYS A 725 17.12 -33.41 14.59
N LYS A 726 16.38 -34.51 14.38
CA LYS A 726 15.75 -35.29 15.45
C LYS A 726 16.83 -35.87 16.36
N ALA A 727 17.17 -35.14 17.41
CA ALA A 727 17.93 -35.68 18.53
C ALA A 727 17.18 -36.90 19.09
N LYS A 728 17.90 -38.02 19.26
CA LYS A 728 17.41 -39.16 20.02
C LYS A 728 17.83 -39.01 21.48
N THR A 729 16.85 -38.88 22.35
CA THR A 729 16.89 -39.22 23.78
C THR A 729 15.53 -39.81 24.12
#